data_AF-A0A818DPW4-F1
#
_entry.id   AF-A0A818DPW4-F1
#
_cell.length_a   1.000
_cell.length_b   1.000
_cell.length_c   1.000
_cell.angle_alpha   90.00
_cell.angle_beta   90.00
_cell.angle_gamma   90.00
#
_symmetry.space_group_name_H-M   'P 1'
#
loop_
_entity.id
_entity.type
_entity.pdbx_description
1 polymer ?
#
loop_
_entity_poly.entity_id
_entity_poly.type
_entity_poly.pdbx_seq_one_letter_code
_entity_poly.pdbx_strand_id
1 'polypeptide(L)'
;MSTADSEIQSDELDALGSILDETTFEMTKASIATEKTHGTIVIEVTLPDQFHIEYYPNHRRHVEYLPPIFLRFTLPNDYPSISSPCFQLECIWMTDEQLQVLSENLNNIWLDNSNEPILFLWYSSLSAQTLEWLNMTTTLDLQLSFPSIITESIKPQLTSAQVAATIHNYEREKKIVILSRTIITCPVCVDEVAGTDCFLCYACSGEACKPCIKSYLETRILAGQVKHITCPINPSCNVELTPAQIASCVDKQVFHRYDRLLFQLSIDSMDDIIYCPRCEKPVIVTKGTDDYLKNTLGECATCSFVFCTLCGKTFHGVNPCQYSENKLKDIYKEYQNATPEERLALEQRYGKIFNRLMDDMASMETIKQTARQCPQCSIYVDKLEGCNKMTCIKCHSYFCWVCLQLLSKTDPYGHFNRPGMYHFLVILLIVASNLNIDAGRTDWSEEKNPSFWNEQARLDIEYNIRRTENKRTAKNVIFFLGDGMGISTVTAGRIRKGQMLGQLGEDFITEMEQFSHLGLAKTYCTDHQTSDSAATATALFCGVKAALGTIGLDGRALRGNCSSSHGHHANSIFEWAQQLGYHIGIVVTSRVSHASPASGYAHSPERNWEGYDSINFGAKQVAEGCVDIAQQLVLRSPPIDLVLGGGRRFFYPTQTPDIANSSLRGARTDNVSLIDDIWKGRFIWNKTDLHKIELGSSAPILGLFHYDQMRFETDRIQDPKEEPSLSEMATFAVKHLLQKSQDKNGFFLFVEGSRIDHAHHYTQPRYALDDYVEFDNTIGQIKRILQDEGVLDDTLLVVTSDHSNAFSFGAGAARGSNIFGFGTLENANVSSIDKMPVNIIAYGNGPNFASNRNKTYLDSLDFNQTGYRAPAALPMSEASHAGEDVAVFAQGPWSHLFIGVMEQSTIAHKMAYAACWGDYQKRKGCA
;
A
#
# COMPACT_ATOMS: atom_id res chain seq x y z
N MET A 1 51.26 15.47 -14.47
CA MET A 1 50.74 15.95 -15.77
C MET A 1 51.90 16.60 -16.51
N SER A 2 52.04 16.37 -17.81
CA SER A 2 52.65 17.41 -18.65
C SER A 2 51.63 18.57 -18.76
N THR A 3 52.07 19.80 -19.01
CA THR A 3 51.10 20.90 -19.19
C THR A 3 50.32 20.74 -20.49
N ALA A 4 50.95 20.20 -21.55
CA ALA A 4 50.35 20.00 -22.86
C ALA A 4 49.21 18.97 -22.85
N ASP A 5 49.40 17.79 -22.24
CA ASP A 5 48.35 16.76 -22.15
C ASP A 5 47.11 17.29 -21.44
N SER A 6 47.30 18.06 -20.36
CA SER A 6 46.18 18.64 -19.60
C SER A 6 45.44 19.75 -20.34
N GLU A 7 46.09 20.47 -21.25
CA GLU A 7 45.47 21.46 -22.13
C GLU A 7 44.66 20.75 -23.22
N ILE A 8 45.28 19.79 -23.92
CA ILE A 8 44.63 18.97 -24.96
C ILE A 8 43.39 18.23 -24.44
N GLN A 9 43.43 17.73 -23.20
CA GLN A 9 42.27 17.11 -22.55
C GLN A 9 41.10 18.09 -22.36
N SER A 10 41.33 19.34 -21.94
CA SER A 10 40.23 20.29 -21.82
C SER A 10 39.69 20.67 -23.19
N ASP A 11 40.57 20.89 -24.17
CA ASP A 11 40.17 21.23 -25.54
C ASP A 11 39.30 20.14 -26.18
N GLU A 12 39.63 18.85 -26.02
CA GLU A 12 38.76 17.75 -26.51
C GLU A 12 37.41 17.72 -25.80
N LEU A 13 37.39 17.84 -24.47
CA LEU A 13 36.17 17.74 -23.67
C LEU A 13 35.23 18.94 -23.87
N ASP A 14 35.79 20.14 -24.00
CA ASP A 14 35.03 21.37 -24.27
C ASP A 14 34.58 21.43 -25.75
N ALA A 15 35.31 20.81 -26.68
CA ALA A 15 34.84 20.58 -28.05
C ALA A 15 33.70 19.54 -28.11
N LEU A 16 33.78 18.43 -27.37
CA LEU A 16 32.70 17.44 -27.27
C LEU A 16 31.42 18.08 -26.72
N GLY A 17 31.51 18.85 -25.63
CA GLY A 17 30.39 19.63 -25.08
C GLY A 17 29.88 20.76 -25.99
N SER A 18 30.57 21.05 -27.11
CA SER A 18 30.13 21.98 -28.15
C SER A 18 29.49 21.28 -29.36
N ILE A 19 29.70 19.96 -29.52
CA ILE A 19 29.25 19.15 -30.66
C ILE A 19 28.07 18.25 -30.26
N LEU A 20 28.08 17.72 -29.03
CA LEU A 20 27.08 16.84 -28.45
C LEU A 20 26.18 17.63 -27.50
N ASP A 21 24.89 17.29 -27.41
CA ASP A 21 23.99 17.93 -26.46
C ASP A 21 24.15 17.39 -25.02
N GLU A 22 23.62 18.13 -24.04
CA GLU A 22 23.67 17.78 -22.61
C GLU A 22 22.97 16.45 -22.26
N THR A 23 22.19 15.87 -23.19
CA THR A 23 21.61 14.52 -23.05
C THR A 23 22.43 13.42 -23.71
N THR A 24 23.44 13.78 -24.51
CA THR A 24 24.33 12.89 -25.24
C THR A 24 25.70 12.77 -24.55
N PHE A 25 26.13 13.79 -23.82
CA PHE A 25 27.45 13.84 -23.16
C PHE A 25 27.38 14.43 -21.74
N GLU A 26 27.79 13.66 -20.74
CA GLU A 26 27.90 14.10 -19.34
C GLU A 26 29.35 13.94 -18.84
N MET A 27 29.85 14.95 -18.12
CA MET A 27 31.23 15.02 -17.62
C MET A 27 31.27 15.55 -16.19
N THR A 28 32.18 15.02 -15.38
CA THR A 28 32.59 15.64 -14.11
C THR A 28 34.06 16.04 -14.20
N LYS A 29 34.35 17.36 -14.21
CA LYS A 29 35.73 17.85 -14.16
C LYS A 29 36.29 17.65 -12.74
N ALA A 30 37.50 17.08 -12.66
CA ALA A 30 38.22 16.82 -11.41
C ALA A 30 38.38 18.10 -10.56
N SER A 31 38.16 18.00 -9.24
CA SER A 31 38.22 19.16 -8.33
C SER A 31 39.64 19.40 -7.79
N ILE A 32 40.49 18.37 -7.83
CA ILE A 32 41.84 18.37 -7.26
C ILE A 32 42.81 17.78 -8.30
N ALA A 33 44.04 18.33 -8.39
CA ALA A 33 45.09 17.91 -9.34
C ALA A 33 45.66 16.47 -9.13
N THR A 34 44.93 15.62 -8.42
CA THR A 34 45.20 14.19 -8.18
C THR A 34 44.06 13.28 -8.61
N GLU A 35 42.89 13.83 -8.93
CA GLU A 35 41.73 13.09 -9.45
C GLU A 35 41.81 12.96 -10.98
N LYS A 36 41.26 11.88 -11.54
CA LYS A 36 41.16 11.70 -13.00
C LYS A 36 39.81 12.21 -13.50
N THR A 37 39.80 12.90 -14.64
CA THR A 37 38.57 13.32 -15.32
C THR A 37 37.81 12.10 -15.83
N HIS A 38 36.49 12.07 -15.61
CA HIS A 38 35.60 10.99 -16.09
C HIS A 38 34.33 11.55 -16.73
N GLY A 39 33.73 10.76 -17.62
CA GLY A 39 32.51 11.12 -18.32
C GLY A 39 31.78 9.92 -18.90
N THR A 40 30.59 10.16 -19.41
CA THR A 40 29.74 9.19 -20.11
C THR A 40 29.27 9.78 -21.43
N ILE A 41 29.42 9.00 -22.51
CA ILE A 41 28.85 9.32 -23.82
C ILE A 41 27.69 8.36 -24.09
N VAL A 42 26.53 8.91 -24.40
CA VAL A 42 25.31 8.18 -24.76
C VAL A 42 25.27 8.09 -26.29
N ILE A 43 25.36 6.88 -26.84
CA ILE A 43 25.51 6.67 -28.28
C ILE A 43 24.25 6.02 -28.85
N GLU A 44 23.62 6.72 -29.77
CA GLU A 44 22.52 6.19 -30.57
C GLU A 44 23.07 5.57 -31.86
N VAL A 45 22.68 4.32 -32.14
CA VAL A 45 23.15 3.56 -33.30
C VAL A 45 22.27 3.85 -34.51
N THR A 46 22.88 4.20 -35.64
CA THR A 46 22.17 4.47 -36.90
C THR A 46 21.60 3.17 -37.48
N LEU A 47 20.27 3.07 -37.60
CA LEU A 47 19.61 1.89 -38.18
C LEU A 47 19.24 2.09 -39.67
N PRO A 48 19.28 1.03 -40.51
CA PRO A 48 18.69 1.04 -41.84
C PRO A 48 17.14 1.08 -41.81
N ASP A 49 16.52 1.68 -42.83
CA ASP A 49 15.06 1.85 -42.99
C ASP A 49 14.19 0.61 -42.70
N GLN A 50 14.74 -0.60 -42.86
CA GLN A 50 14.04 -1.88 -42.68
C GLN A 50 14.70 -2.77 -41.62
N PHE A 51 15.23 -2.19 -40.55
CA PHE A 51 15.75 -2.94 -39.40
C PHE A 51 14.61 -3.62 -38.61
N HIS A 52 14.85 -4.83 -38.10
CA HIS A 52 13.87 -5.61 -37.35
C HIS A 52 14.50 -6.23 -36.10
N ILE A 53 13.70 -6.48 -35.07
CA ILE A 53 14.04 -7.39 -33.97
C ILE A 53 13.25 -8.69 -34.08
N GLU A 54 13.89 -9.82 -33.75
CA GLU A 54 13.26 -11.15 -33.70
C GLU A 54 13.41 -11.77 -32.31
N TYR A 55 12.31 -12.28 -31.73
CA TYR A 55 12.29 -12.85 -30.38
C TYR A 55 11.23 -13.95 -30.20
N TYR A 56 11.41 -14.78 -29.18
CA TYR A 56 10.55 -15.94 -28.94
C TYR A 56 9.14 -15.56 -28.45
N PRO A 57 8.06 -16.25 -28.88
CA PRO A 57 8.02 -17.25 -29.95
C PRO A 57 7.80 -16.60 -31.32
N ASN A 58 8.84 -16.56 -32.16
CA ASN A 58 8.82 -16.12 -33.56
C ASN A 58 8.10 -14.77 -33.83
N HIS A 59 8.27 -13.79 -32.94
CA HIS A 59 7.81 -12.43 -33.13
C HIS A 59 8.90 -11.61 -33.85
N ARG A 60 8.69 -11.33 -35.13
CA ARG A 60 9.47 -10.33 -35.90
C ARG A 60 8.74 -8.99 -35.88
N ARG A 61 9.43 -7.90 -35.56
CA ARG A 61 8.91 -6.52 -35.65
C ARG A 61 9.95 -5.55 -36.18
N HIS A 62 9.51 -4.62 -37.03
CA HIS A 62 10.31 -3.46 -37.46
C HIS A 62 10.48 -2.46 -36.31
N VAL A 63 11.63 -1.79 -36.26
CA VAL A 63 11.97 -0.72 -35.30
C VAL A 63 12.82 0.34 -36.00
N GLU A 64 12.75 1.60 -35.54
CA GLU A 64 13.56 2.70 -36.07
C GLU A 64 14.63 3.17 -35.07
N TYR A 65 14.44 2.91 -33.78
CA TYR A 65 15.32 3.35 -32.70
C TYR A 65 15.62 2.20 -31.73
N LEU A 66 16.90 1.93 -31.49
CA LEU A 66 17.34 1.05 -30.40
C LEU A 66 17.75 1.88 -29.17
N PRO A 67 17.57 1.35 -27.94
CA PRO A 67 18.15 1.94 -26.73
C PRO A 67 19.65 2.22 -26.89
N PRO A 68 20.19 3.31 -26.32
CA PRO A 68 21.57 3.71 -26.56
C PRO A 68 22.60 2.75 -25.93
N ILE A 69 23.82 2.82 -26.47
CA ILE A 69 25.03 2.28 -25.85
C ILE A 69 25.62 3.35 -24.94
N PHE A 70 25.97 2.99 -23.71
CA PHE A 70 26.66 3.89 -22.79
C PHE A 70 28.16 3.59 -22.80
N LEU A 71 28.96 4.58 -23.23
CA LEU A 71 30.42 4.56 -23.16
C LEU A 71 30.86 5.39 -21.95
N ARG A 72 31.18 4.72 -20.84
CA ARG A 72 31.78 5.34 -19.65
C ARG A 72 33.30 5.39 -19.84
N PHE A 73 33.94 6.51 -19.55
CA PHE A 73 35.40 6.64 -19.71
C PHE A 73 36.07 7.43 -18.58
N THR A 74 37.39 7.28 -18.47
CA THR A 74 38.26 7.98 -17.51
C THR A 74 39.62 8.25 -18.14
N LEU A 75 40.08 9.50 -18.10
CA LEU A 75 41.32 9.94 -18.75
C LEU A 75 42.54 9.74 -17.84
N PRO A 76 43.63 9.12 -18.33
CA PRO A 76 44.95 9.17 -17.69
C PRO A 76 45.56 10.59 -17.67
N ASN A 77 46.57 10.81 -16.84
CA ASN A 77 47.28 12.11 -16.70
C ASN A 77 48.32 12.37 -17.81
N ASP A 78 48.35 11.47 -18.78
CA ASP A 78 49.32 11.23 -19.86
C ASP A 78 48.61 10.79 -21.16
N TYR A 79 47.29 11.02 -21.25
CA TYR A 79 46.51 10.97 -22.49
C TYR A 79 46.48 12.38 -23.12
N PRO A 80 46.65 12.53 -24.45
CA PRO A 80 46.80 11.46 -25.45
C PRO A 80 48.26 11.02 -25.70
N SER A 81 49.29 11.63 -25.10
CA SER A 81 50.69 11.36 -25.51
C SER A 81 51.25 9.96 -25.19
N ILE A 82 50.62 9.18 -24.29
CA ILE A 82 51.14 7.88 -23.84
C ILE A 82 50.04 6.81 -23.67
N SER A 83 48.96 7.13 -22.97
CA SER A 83 47.96 6.14 -22.51
C SER A 83 46.57 6.38 -23.08
N SER A 84 45.89 5.31 -23.49
CA SER A 84 44.47 5.33 -23.90
C SER A 84 43.55 5.73 -22.75
N PRO A 85 42.38 6.35 -23.00
CA PRO A 85 41.31 6.42 -22.02
C PRO A 85 40.95 5.02 -21.52
N CYS A 86 40.75 4.87 -20.20
CA CYS A 86 40.13 3.67 -19.65
C CYS A 86 38.63 3.75 -19.91
N PHE A 87 38.00 2.70 -20.43
CA PHE A 87 36.57 2.73 -20.77
C PHE A 87 35.81 1.45 -20.42
N GLN A 88 34.48 1.56 -20.37
CA GLN A 88 33.54 0.46 -20.23
C GLN A 88 32.32 0.73 -21.13
N LEU A 89 31.88 -0.27 -21.87
CA LEU A 89 30.63 -0.24 -22.63
C LEU A 89 29.50 -0.94 -21.86
N GLU A 90 28.30 -0.37 -21.91
CA GLU A 90 27.07 -0.98 -21.39
C GLU A 90 25.94 -0.83 -22.43
N CYS A 91 25.26 -1.94 -22.75
CA CYS A 91 24.10 -1.93 -23.65
C CYS A 91 23.13 -3.04 -23.27
N ILE A 92 21.82 -2.76 -23.28
CA ILE A 92 20.79 -3.69 -22.77
C ILE A 92 20.30 -4.73 -23.80
N TRP A 93 20.74 -4.62 -25.05
CA TRP A 93 20.34 -5.51 -26.15
C TRP A 93 21.52 -6.23 -26.82
N MET A 94 22.71 -6.15 -26.21
CA MET A 94 23.92 -6.86 -26.61
C MET A 94 24.32 -7.90 -25.55
N THR A 95 25.06 -8.92 -26.00
CA THR A 95 25.76 -9.88 -25.14
C THR A 95 27.13 -9.35 -24.72
N ASP A 96 27.72 -9.89 -23.64
CA ASP A 96 29.09 -9.54 -23.23
C ASP A 96 30.12 -9.86 -24.35
N GLU A 97 29.89 -10.89 -25.19
CA GLU A 97 30.72 -11.20 -26.37
C GLU A 97 30.67 -10.08 -27.42
N GLN A 98 29.48 -9.54 -27.71
CA GLN A 98 29.32 -8.42 -28.66
C GLN A 98 29.92 -7.13 -28.10
N LEU A 99 29.78 -6.87 -26.79
CA LEU A 99 30.44 -5.75 -26.12
C LEU A 99 31.97 -5.87 -26.13
N GLN A 100 32.52 -7.10 -26.08
CA GLN A 100 33.95 -7.33 -26.28
C GLN A 100 34.38 -6.99 -27.72
N VAL A 101 33.64 -7.42 -28.75
CA VAL A 101 33.95 -7.08 -30.16
C VAL A 101 33.96 -5.56 -30.39
N LEU A 102 33.01 -4.82 -29.82
CA LEU A 102 33.05 -3.34 -29.87
C LEU A 102 34.27 -2.79 -29.15
N SER A 103 34.59 -3.31 -27.97
CA SER A 103 35.76 -2.88 -27.17
C SER A 103 37.09 -3.14 -27.89
N GLU A 104 37.24 -4.24 -28.61
CA GLU A 104 38.42 -4.53 -29.42
C GLU A 104 38.58 -3.52 -30.57
N ASN A 105 37.50 -3.13 -31.23
CA ASN A 105 37.53 -2.09 -32.27
C ASN A 105 37.88 -0.70 -31.71
N LEU A 106 37.41 -0.34 -30.50
CA LEU A 106 37.80 0.91 -29.84
C LEU A 106 39.30 0.95 -29.49
N ASN A 107 39.86 -0.17 -29.05
CA ASN A 107 41.30 -0.31 -28.83
C ASN A 107 42.10 -0.20 -30.13
N ASN A 108 41.60 -0.74 -31.25
CA ASN A 108 42.22 -0.58 -32.56
C ASN A 108 42.22 0.90 -33.01
N ILE A 109 41.11 1.63 -32.83
CA ILE A 109 41.03 3.07 -33.14
C ILE A 109 42.09 3.86 -32.34
N TRP A 110 42.34 3.52 -31.07
CA TRP A 110 43.44 4.13 -30.31
C TRP A 110 44.82 3.78 -30.89
N LEU A 111 45.07 2.52 -31.25
CA LEU A 111 46.36 2.09 -31.80
C LEU A 111 46.68 2.79 -33.13
N ASP A 112 45.69 2.98 -33.99
CA ASP A 112 45.84 3.67 -35.28
C ASP A 112 45.99 5.20 -35.14
N ASN A 113 45.50 5.79 -34.04
CA ASN A 113 45.50 7.25 -33.79
C ASN A 113 46.30 7.63 -32.52
N SER A 114 47.34 6.86 -32.20
CA SER A 114 48.16 7.10 -31.00
C SER A 114 48.77 8.52 -31.01
N ASN A 115 48.80 9.18 -29.84
CA ASN A 115 49.17 10.58 -29.64
C ASN A 115 48.10 11.63 -30.03
N GLU A 116 46.94 11.24 -30.55
CA GLU A 116 45.84 12.16 -30.88
C GLU A 116 44.60 11.94 -29.96
N PRO A 117 43.69 12.94 -29.82
CA PRO A 117 42.45 12.78 -29.06
C PRO A 117 41.43 11.95 -29.84
N ILE A 118 40.80 10.96 -29.19
CA ILE A 118 40.01 9.90 -29.85
C ILE A 118 38.53 9.81 -29.42
N LEU A 119 38.08 10.52 -28.39
CA LEU A 119 36.73 10.33 -27.83
C LEU A 119 35.63 10.60 -28.84
N PHE A 120 35.81 11.61 -29.71
CA PHE A 120 34.89 11.88 -30.82
C PHE A 120 34.96 10.81 -31.94
N LEU A 121 36.14 10.22 -32.20
CA LEU A 121 36.30 9.11 -33.13
C LEU A 121 35.61 7.84 -32.61
N TRP A 122 35.69 7.58 -31.30
CA TRP A 122 34.94 6.52 -30.64
C TRP A 122 33.42 6.74 -30.73
N TYR A 123 32.92 7.92 -30.37
CA TYR A 123 31.50 8.26 -30.48
C TYR A 123 30.96 8.05 -31.91
N SER A 124 31.62 8.67 -32.90
CA SER A 124 31.17 8.63 -34.30
C SER A 124 31.27 7.23 -34.91
N SER A 125 32.32 6.47 -34.56
CA SER A 125 32.46 5.09 -35.02
C SER A 125 31.43 4.16 -34.38
N LEU A 126 31.12 4.30 -33.08
CA LEU A 126 30.07 3.50 -32.43
C LEU A 126 28.67 3.83 -32.98
N SER A 127 28.38 5.11 -33.29
CA SER A 127 27.09 5.50 -33.86
C SER A 127 26.89 4.99 -35.30
N ALA A 128 27.95 4.93 -36.11
CA ALA A 128 27.89 4.58 -37.53
C ALA A 128 28.24 3.12 -37.86
N GLN A 129 29.22 2.52 -37.19
CA GLN A 129 29.83 1.24 -37.57
C GLN A 129 29.45 0.05 -36.67
N THR A 130 28.77 0.26 -35.52
CA THR A 130 28.37 -0.83 -34.60
C THR A 130 27.68 -2.00 -35.32
N LEU A 131 26.76 -1.72 -36.25
CA LEU A 131 26.07 -2.76 -37.00
C LEU A 131 27.00 -3.55 -37.94
N GLU A 132 28.00 -2.89 -38.54
CA GLU A 132 29.01 -3.54 -39.39
C GLU A 132 29.96 -4.39 -38.55
N TRP A 133 30.48 -3.87 -37.44
CA TRP A 133 31.39 -4.59 -36.53
C TRP A 133 30.72 -5.82 -35.89
N LEU A 134 29.40 -5.75 -35.64
CA LEU A 134 28.61 -6.88 -35.14
C LEU A 134 28.00 -7.76 -36.26
N ASN A 135 28.30 -7.48 -37.53
CA ASN A 135 27.80 -8.19 -38.72
C ASN A 135 26.25 -8.28 -38.78
N MET A 136 25.57 -7.24 -38.29
CA MET A 136 24.11 -7.11 -38.24
C MET A 136 23.61 -6.28 -39.42
N THR A 137 22.97 -6.90 -40.42
CA THR A 137 22.55 -6.17 -41.64
C THR A 137 21.16 -5.54 -41.55
N THR A 138 20.13 -6.31 -41.15
CA THR A 138 18.72 -5.88 -41.14
C THR A 138 17.89 -6.49 -40.00
N THR A 139 18.52 -7.28 -39.12
CA THR A 139 17.86 -8.06 -38.07
C THR A 139 18.74 -8.17 -36.83
N LEU A 140 18.19 -7.81 -35.66
CA LEU A 140 18.71 -8.17 -34.34
C LEU A 140 17.96 -9.40 -33.82
N ASP A 141 18.64 -10.54 -33.75
CA ASP A 141 18.07 -11.78 -33.20
C ASP A 141 18.33 -11.86 -31.69
N LEU A 142 17.25 -11.80 -30.91
CA LEU A 142 17.27 -11.88 -29.45
C LEU A 142 17.16 -13.34 -28.94
N GLN A 143 17.25 -14.35 -29.81
CA GLN A 143 17.17 -15.77 -29.44
C GLN A 143 18.54 -16.39 -29.08
N LEU A 144 19.66 -15.71 -29.39
CA LEU A 144 21.02 -16.24 -29.27
C LEU A 144 21.63 -16.16 -27.85
N SER A 145 20.83 -16.44 -26.82
CA SER A 145 21.28 -16.61 -25.42
C SER A 145 20.26 -17.48 -24.67
N PHE A 146 20.60 -18.57 -23.96
CA PHE A 146 21.92 -18.97 -23.43
C PHE A 146 22.15 -20.49 -23.60
N PRO A 147 23.40 -20.96 -23.80
CA PRO A 147 23.82 -22.30 -23.42
C PRO A 147 24.03 -22.35 -21.89
N SER A 148 23.31 -23.22 -21.18
CA SER A 148 23.47 -23.34 -19.72
C SER A 148 24.72 -24.12 -19.34
N ILE A 149 25.68 -23.51 -18.62
CA ILE A 149 26.61 -24.20 -17.69
C ILE A 149 27.23 -23.21 -16.67
N ILE A 150 26.85 -23.40 -15.40
CA ILE A 150 27.62 -23.38 -14.14
C ILE A 150 28.69 -22.28 -13.86
N THR A 151 28.60 -21.75 -12.63
CA THR A 151 29.58 -21.00 -11.78
C THR A 151 29.76 -19.48 -11.93
N GLU A 152 29.58 -18.83 -10.77
CA GLU A 152 30.04 -17.50 -10.33
C GLU A 152 29.46 -16.23 -11.00
N SER A 153 29.32 -15.16 -10.19
CA SER A 153 28.87 -13.80 -10.56
C SER A 153 27.45 -13.66 -11.14
N ILE A 154 26.43 -13.50 -10.29
CA ILE A 154 25.06 -13.21 -10.75
C ILE A 154 24.89 -11.70 -11.05
N LYS A 155 25.00 -11.33 -12.34
CA LYS A 155 24.14 -10.27 -12.92
C LYS A 155 22.76 -10.91 -13.19
N PRO A 156 21.63 -10.22 -12.94
CA PRO A 156 20.30 -10.76 -13.27
C PRO A 156 20.12 -10.82 -14.80
N GLN A 157 20.10 -12.03 -15.36
CA GLN A 157 19.91 -12.24 -16.79
C GLN A 157 18.48 -11.89 -17.22
N LEU A 158 18.35 -10.89 -18.10
CA LEU A 158 17.08 -10.53 -18.74
C LEU A 158 16.69 -11.58 -19.78
N THR A 159 15.40 -11.93 -19.84
CA THR A 159 14.87 -12.77 -20.91
C THR A 159 14.72 -11.98 -22.21
N SER A 160 14.78 -12.66 -23.36
CA SER A 160 14.60 -12.04 -24.69
C SER A 160 13.27 -11.29 -24.84
N ALA A 161 12.21 -11.76 -24.18
CA ALA A 161 10.92 -11.06 -24.13
C ALA A 161 10.96 -9.75 -23.32
N GLN A 162 11.76 -9.70 -22.23
CA GLN A 162 11.99 -8.46 -21.47
C GLN A 162 12.84 -7.47 -22.26
N VAL A 163 13.92 -7.91 -22.91
CA VAL A 163 14.75 -7.06 -23.78
C VAL A 163 13.92 -6.47 -24.93
N ALA A 164 13.13 -7.31 -25.62
CA ALA A 164 12.21 -6.85 -26.65
C ALA A 164 11.17 -5.84 -26.13
N ALA A 165 10.61 -6.06 -24.93
CA ALA A 165 9.67 -5.13 -24.32
C ALA A 165 10.31 -3.77 -24.00
N THR A 166 11.56 -3.74 -23.55
CA THR A 166 12.30 -2.49 -23.29
C THR A 166 12.60 -1.74 -24.59
N ILE A 167 13.00 -2.43 -25.66
CA ILE A 167 13.16 -1.83 -27.01
C ILE A 167 11.83 -1.23 -27.47
N HIS A 168 10.70 -1.96 -27.40
CA HIS A 168 9.37 -1.48 -27.80
C HIS A 168 8.82 -0.31 -26.95
N ASN A 169 9.37 -0.07 -25.76
CA ASN A 169 9.03 1.08 -24.93
C ASN A 169 9.92 2.29 -25.29
N TYR A 170 11.24 2.09 -25.41
CA TYR A 170 12.16 3.14 -25.84
C TYR A 170 11.81 3.69 -27.24
N GLU A 171 11.56 2.80 -28.22
CA GLU A 171 11.04 3.13 -29.56
C GLU A 171 9.82 4.07 -29.50
N ARG A 172 8.88 3.80 -28.59
CA ARG A 172 7.65 4.59 -28.41
C ARG A 172 7.95 5.96 -27.80
N GLU A 173 8.79 6.01 -26.78
CA GLU A 173 9.15 7.24 -26.08
C GLU A 173 9.99 8.15 -26.98
N LYS A 174 10.98 7.61 -27.69
CA LYS A 174 11.79 8.31 -28.69
C LYS A 174 10.92 8.90 -29.81
N LYS A 175 9.97 8.13 -30.36
CA LYS A 175 9.01 8.63 -31.36
C LYS A 175 8.10 9.73 -30.82
N ILE A 176 7.63 9.64 -29.57
CA ILE A 176 6.85 10.72 -28.93
C ILE A 176 7.70 12.00 -28.77
N VAL A 177 8.96 11.88 -28.35
CA VAL A 177 9.88 13.02 -28.22
C VAL A 177 10.17 13.66 -29.59
N ILE A 178 10.45 12.86 -30.62
CA ILE A 178 10.67 13.35 -31.98
C ILE A 178 9.40 14.04 -32.50
N LEU A 179 8.24 13.40 -32.43
CA LEU A 179 6.96 13.99 -32.82
C LEU A 179 6.75 15.35 -32.14
N SER A 180 6.96 15.45 -30.82
CA SER A 180 6.81 16.70 -30.05
C SER A 180 7.68 17.87 -30.55
N ARG A 181 8.77 17.60 -31.29
CA ARG A 181 9.68 18.60 -31.89
C ARG A 181 9.38 18.90 -33.37
N THR A 182 8.37 18.25 -33.96
CA THR A 182 7.99 18.39 -35.38
C THR A 182 6.66 19.10 -35.58
N ILE A 183 6.40 19.53 -36.82
CA ILE A 183 5.09 19.94 -37.31
C ILE A 183 4.64 18.89 -38.34
N ILE A 184 3.42 18.38 -38.21
CA ILE A 184 2.85 17.39 -39.13
C ILE A 184 1.62 17.96 -39.84
N THR A 185 1.38 17.55 -41.07
CA THR A 185 0.10 17.77 -41.76
C THR A 185 -0.87 16.65 -41.38
N CYS A 186 -1.97 16.97 -40.71
CA CYS A 186 -2.91 15.97 -40.23
C CYS A 186 -3.64 15.27 -41.39
N PRO A 187 -3.63 13.93 -41.52
CA PRO A 187 -4.30 13.22 -42.62
C PRO A 187 -5.83 13.26 -42.57
N VAL A 188 -6.44 13.79 -41.51
CA VAL A 188 -7.90 13.85 -41.32
C VAL A 188 -8.49 15.23 -41.65
N CYS A 189 -7.80 16.32 -41.29
CA CYS A 189 -8.25 17.70 -41.55
C CYS A 189 -7.37 18.49 -42.52
N VAL A 190 -6.17 17.99 -42.82
CA VAL A 190 -5.13 18.63 -43.67
C VAL A 190 -4.53 19.91 -43.06
N ASP A 191 -4.85 20.25 -41.81
CA ASP A 191 -4.18 21.32 -41.06
C ASP A 191 -2.75 20.93 -40.67
N GLU A 192 -1.85 21.92 -40.62
CA GLU A 192 -0.53 21.79 -39.99
C GLU A 192 -0.66 21.93 -38.47
N VAL A 193 -0.10 20.97 -37.72
CA VAL A 193 -0.25 20.88 -36.26
C VAL A 193 1.11 20.52 -35.64
N ALA A 194 1.47 21.20 -34.55
CA ALA A 194 2.64 20.82 -33.76
C ALA A 194 2.45 19.44 -33.14
N GLY A 195 3.48 18.59 -33.14
CA GLY A 195 3.35 17.21 -32.66
C GLY A 195 2.98 17.09 -31.17
N THR A 196 3.20 18.14 -30.37
CA THR A 196 2.65 18.29 -29.00
C THR A 196 1.14 18.10 -28.94
N ASP A 197 0.43 18.49 -29.99
CA ASP A 197 -1.03 18.46 -30.11
C ASP A 197 -1.52 17.36 -31.06
N CYS A 198 -0.64 16.39 -31.35
CA CYS A 198 -0.92 15.23 -32.18
C CYS A 198 -0.99 13.93 -31.38
N PHE A 199 -1.66 12.94 -31.95
CA PHE A 199 -1.86 11.62 -31.41
C PHE A 199 -1.15 10.60 -32.30
N LEU A 200 -0.35 9.73 -31.67
CA LEU A 200 0.39 8.65 -32.31
C LEU A 200 -0.31 7.30 -32.09
N CYS A 201 -0.67 6.61 -33.18
CA CYS A 201 -1.15 5.24 -33.10
C CYS A 201 0.03 4.26 -33.07
N TYR A 202 0.35 3.74 -31.88
CA TYR A 202 1.43 2.77 -31.63
C TYR A 202 1.37 1.47 -32.47
N ALA A 203 0.26 1.20 -33.16
CA ALA A 203 0.06 -0.01 -33.95
C ALA A 203 0.42 0.14 -35.44
N CYS A 204 0.47 1.36 -35.97
CA CYS A 204 0.74 1.63 -37.38
C CYS A 204 1.63 2.86 -37.61
N SER A 205 2.20 3.42 -36.54
CA SER A 205 2.93 4.71 -36.52
C SER A 205 2.16 5.88 -37.15
N GLY A 206 0.84 5.76 -37.29
CA GLY A 206 0.00 6.80 -37.89
C GLY A 206 -0.22 7.96 -36.94
N GLU A 207 -0.03 9.18 -37.43
CA GLU A 207 -0.12 10.42 -36.67
C GLU A 207 -1.28 11.29 -37.15
N ALA A 208 -2.00 11.95 -36.24
CA ALA A 208 -3.10 12.86 -36.57
C ALA A 208 -3.37 13.88 -35.45
N CYS A 209 -4.12 14.95 -35.74
CA CYS A 209 -4.44 15.97 -34.76
C CYS A 209 -5.28 15.42 -33.59
N LYS A 210 -4.96 15.80 -32.34
CA LYS A 210 -5.76 15.39 -31.17
C LYS A 210 -7.25 15.76 -31.30
N PRO A 211 -7.65 16.97 -31.78
CA PRO A 211 -9.07 17.28 -32.03
C PRO A 211 -9.77 16.30 -32.99
N CYS A 212 -9.07 15.83 -34.01
CA CYS A 212 -9.56 14.91 -35.03
C CYS A 212 -9.88 13.54 -34.40
N ILE A 213 -8.95 13.02 -33.61
CA ILE A 213 -9.09 11.74 -32.90
C ILE A 213 -10.11 11.86 -31.76
N LYS A 214 -10.11 12.98 -31.01
CA LYS A 214 -11.12 13.28 -29.99
C LYS A 214 -12.53 13.24 -30.57
N SER A 215 -12.78 13.92 -31.69
CA SER A 215 -14.09 13.95 -32.35
C SER A 215 -14.55 12.57 -32.82
N TYR A 216 -13.66 11.76 -33.40
CA TYR A 216 -13.96 10.36 -33.77
C TYR A 216 -14.33 9.51 -32.54
N LEU A 217 -13.52 9.57 -31.47
CA LEU A 217 -13.74 8.82 -30.24
C LEU A 217 -15.03 9.27 -29.54
N GLU A 218 -15.26 10.56 -29.39
CA GLU A 218 -16.49 11.12 -28.79
C GLU A 218 -17.73 10.69 -29.57
N THR A 219 -17.69 10.74 -30.90
CA THR A 219 -18.82 10.28 -31.74
C THR A 219 -19.14 8.81 -31.49
N ARG A 220 -18.13 7.94 -31.46
CA ARG A 220 -18.27 6.50 -31.15
C ARG A 220 -18.84 6.26 -29.74
N ILE A 221 -18.25 6.89 -28.73
CA ILE A 221 -18.56 6.69 -27.30
C ILE A 221 -19.94 7.28 -26.94
N LEU A 222 -20.32 8.40 -27.54
CA LEU A 222 -21.67 8.96 -27.39
C LEU A 222 -22.71 8.07 -28.07
N ALA A 223 -22.43 7.54 -29.26
CA ALA A 223 -23.28 6.58 -29.97
C ALA A 223 -23.33 5.16 -29.35
N GLY A 224 -22.59 4.89 -28.27
CA GLY A 224 -22.54 3.59 -27.60
C GLY A 224 -21.61 2.55 -28.25
N GLN A 225 -20.92 2.92 -29.32
CA GLN A 225 -20.05 2.03 -30.10
C GLN A 225 -18.66 1.91 -29.47
N VAL A 226 -18.56 1.26 -28.31
CA VAL A 226 -17.31 1.16 -27.54
C VAL A 226 -16.52 -0.14 -27.75
N LYS A 227 -17.11 -1.13 -28.42
CA LYS A 227 -16.47 -2.40 -28.76
C LYS A 227 -15.68 -2.27 -30.07
N HIS A 228 -14.45 -2.77 -30.12
CA HIS A 228 -13.58 -2.74 -31.30
C HIS A 228 -13.37 -1.34 -31.91
N ILE A 229 -12.97 -0.36 -31.09
CA ILE A 229 -12.57 0.96 -31.59
C ILE A 229 -11.20 0.85 -32.26
N THR A 230 -11.19 0.69 -33.58
CA THR A 230 -9.98 0.68 -34.42
C THR A 230 -9.43 2.09 -34.68
N CYS A 231 -8.16 2.14 -35.04
CA CYS A 231 -7.46 3.36 -35.47
C CYS A 231 -8.12 4.00 -36.72
N PRO A 232 -8.45 5.30 -36.71
CA PRO A 232 -9.04 5.98 -37.87
C PRO A 232 -8.00 6.54 -38.86
N ILE A 233 -6.70 6.47 -38.57
CA ILE A 233 -5.65 7.22 -39.28
C ILE A 233 -5.18 6.51 -40.55
N ASN A 234 -4.97 5.19 -40.48
CA ASN A 234 -4.49 4.38 -41.59
C ASN A 234 -5.57 3.33 -41.93
N PRO A 235 -6.16 3.33 -43.14
CA PRO A 235 -7.18 2.36 -43.56
C PRO A 235 -6.75 0.89 -43.50
N SER A 236 -5.44 0.61 -43.44
CA SER A 236 -4.90 -0.75 -43.28
C SER A 236 -4.75 -1.18 -41.81
N CYS A 237 -4.97 -0.28 -40.86
CA CYS A 237 -4.76 -0.52 -39.43
C CYS A 237 -6.03 -1.02 -38.73
N ASN A 238 -6.28 -2.32 -38.81
CA ASN A 238 -7.37 -3.00 -38.10
C ASN A 238 -7.11 -3.23 -36.60
N VAL A 239 -6.09 -2.59 -36.01
CA VAL A 239 -5.74 -2.75 -34.60
C VAL A 239 -6.59 -1.82 -33.72
N GLU A 240 -7.05 -2.37 -32.59
CA GLU A 240 -7.83 -1.64 -31.58
C GLU A 240 -6.97 -0.64 -30.80
N LEU A 241 -7.54 0.53 -30.51
CA LEU A 241 -6.89 1.55 -29.69
C LEU A 241 -6.95 1.16 -28.22
N THR A 242 -5.80 1.22 -27.53
CA THR A 242 -5.71 0.88 -26.11
C THR A 242 -6.52 1.88 -25.23
N PRO A 243 -7.01 1.47 -24.05
CA PRO A 243 -7.69 2.39 -23.13
C PRO A 243 -6.84 3.63 -22.77
N ALA A 244 -5.52 3.47 -22.66
CA ALA A 244 -4.59 4.57 -22.43
C ALA A 244 -4.56 5.58 -23.60
N GLN A 245 -4.56 5.10 -24.85
CA GLN A 245 -4.66 5.96 -26.04
C GLN A 245 -6.00 6.70 -26.08
N ILE A 246 -7.11 6.03 -25.76
CA ILE A 246 -8.44 6.65 -25.70
C ILE A 246 -8.48 7.73 -24.61
N ALA A 247 -7.97 7.43 -23.41
CA ALA A 247 -7.87 8.38 -22.29
C ALA A 247 -6.96 9.58 -22.60
N SER A 248 -5.98 9.45 -23.49
CA SER A 248 -5.08 10.54 -23.88
C SER A 248 -5.73 11.59 -24.81
N CYS A 249 -6.89 11.28 -25.40
CA CYS A 249 -7.57 12.15 -26.36
C CYS A 249 -8.95 12.66 -25.91
N VAL A 250 -9.67 11.94 -25.03
CA VAL A 250 -11.02 12.32 -24.61
C VAL A 250 -11.08 12.84 -23.17
N ASP A 251 -12.04 13.72 -22.89
CA ASP A 251 -12.18 14.30 -21.55
C ASP A 251 -12.63 13.23 -20.53
N LYS A 252 -12.27 13.39 -19.25
CA LYS A 252 -12.54 12.39 -18.19
C LYS A 252 -14.00 11.91 -18.12
N GLN A 253 -14.97 12.78 -18.42
CA GLN A 253 -16.39 12.41 -18.46
C GLN A 253 -16.74 11.48 -19.63
N VAL A 254 -16.13 11.68 -20.80
CA VAL A 254 -16.26 10.81 -21.97
C VAL A 254 -15.56 9.48 -21.72
N PHE A 255 -14.37 9.50 -21.11
CA PHE A 255 -13.66 8.27 -20.74
C PHE A 255 -14.46 7.41 -19.75
N HIS A 256 -15.02 8.00 -18.70
CA HIS A 256 -15.94 7.28 -17.79
C HIS A 256 -17.21 6.75 -18.49
N ARG A 257 -17.69 7.41 -19.56
CA ARG A 257 -18.78 6.87 -20.38
C ARG A 257 -18.33 5.66 -21.18
N TYR A 258 -17.13 5.70 -21.79
CA TYR A 258 -16.53 4.59 -22.51
C TYR A 258 -16.36 3.36 -21.61
N ASP A 259 -15.66 3.54 -20.49
CA ASP A 259 -15.39 2.51 -19.48
C ASP A 259 -16.68 1.84 -18.98
N ARG A 260 -17.66 2.63 -18.55
CA ARG A 260 -18.96 2.12 -18.09
C ARG A 260 -19.72 1.35 -19.18
N LEU A 261 -19.65 1.78 -20.43
CA LEU A 261 -20.30 1.07 -21.55
C LEU A 261 -19.57 -0.22 -21.91
N LEU A 262 -18.24 -0.26 -21.81
CA LEU A 262 -17.43 -1.45 -22.07
C LEU A 262 -17.67 -2.52 -20.99
N PHE A 263 -17.73 -2.09 -19.73
CA PHE A 263 -18.13 -2.91 -18.58
C PHE A 263 -19.56 -3.46 -18.75
N GLN A 264 -20.52 -2.59 -19.11
CA GLN A 264 -21.91 -2.98 -19.37
C GLN A 264 -22.03 -4.02 -20.50
N LEU A 265 -21.38 -3.79 -21.65
CA LEU A 265 -21.38 -4.76 -22.77
C LEU A 265 -20.67 -6.07 -22.44
N SER A 266 -19.69 -6.06 -21.54
CA SER A 266 -19.04 -7.28 -21.05
C SER A 266 -20.02 -8.10 -20.22
N ILE A 267 -20.75 -7.45 -19.31
CA ILE A 267 -21.82 -8.06 -18.49
C ILE A 267 -22.98 -8.59 -19.36
N ASP A 268 -23.44 -7.81 -20.33
CA ASP A 268 -24.54 -8.21 -21.24
C ASP A 268 -24.16 -9.37 -22.19
N SER A 269 -22.88 -9.76 -22.25
CA SER A 269 -22.40 -10.91 -23.03
C SER A 269 -22.31 -12.22 -22.23
N MET A 270 -22.65 -12.20 -20.93
CA MET A 270 -22.54 -13.35 -20.03
C MET A 270 -23.88 -14.08 -19.89
N ASP A 271 -23.96 -15.30 -20.44
CA ASP A 271 -25.19 -16.12 -20.45
C ASP A 271 -25.76 -16.43 -19.05
N ASP A 272 -24.96 -16.34 -18.00
CA ASP A 272 -25.33 -16.56 -16.61
C ASP A 272 -25.79 -15.29 -15.88
N ILE A 273 -25.87 -14.12 -16.52
CA ILE A 273 -26.35 -12.89 -15.91
C ILE A 273 -27.82 -12.59 -16.25
N ILE A 274 -28.59 -12.18 -15.25
CA ILE A 274 -29.97 -11.71 -15.37
C ILE A 274 -30.16 -10.38 -14.63
N TYR A 275 -31.07 -9.52 -15.11
CA TYR A 275 -31.35 -8.24 -14.47
C TYR A 275 -32.39 -8.32 -13.34
N CYS A 276 -32.11 -7.64 -12.23
CA CYS A 276 -33.03 -7.53 -11.10
C CYS A 276 -34.30 -6.74 -11.49
N PRO A 277 -35.51 -7.34 -11.40
CA PRO A 277 -36.77 -6.71 -11.81
C PRO A 277 -37.25 -5.59 -10.86
N ARG A 278 -36.43 -5.18 -9.88
CA ARG A 278 -36.70 -4.04 -8.98
C ARG A 278 -35.77 -2.85 -9.16
N CYS A 279 -34.57 -3.03 -9.73
CA CYS A 279 -33.56 -1.97 -9.78
C CYS A 279 -32.62 -2.06 -11.00
N GLU A 280 -32.86 -3.00 -11.93
CA GLU A 280 -32.14 -3.12 -13.21
C GLU A 280 -30.62 -3.28 -13.05
N LYS A 281 -30.19 -3.86 -11.93
CA LYS A 281 -28.81 -4.28 -11.68
C LYS A 281 -28.59 -5.74 -12.09
N PRO A 282 -27.42 -6.08 -12.64
CA PRO A 282 -27.09 -7.45 -13.03
C PRO A 282 -26.95 -8.36 -11.81
N VAL A 283 -27.33 -9.62 -11.98
CA VAL A 283 -27.32 -10.69 -10.98
C VAL A 283 -26.81 -11.96 -11.64
N ILE A 284 -25.78 -12.58 -11.06
CA ILE A 284 -25.19 -13.84 -11.57
C ILE A 284 -26.07 -15.02 -11.11
N VAL A 285 -26.35 -15.95 -12.03
CA VAL A 285 -27.22 -17.12 -11.85
C VAL A 285 -26.39 -18.39 -12.03
N THR A 286 -26.13 -19.10 -10.94
CA THR A 286 -25.24 -20.28 -10.92
C THR A 286 -25.85 -21.51 -11.61
N LYS A 287 -25.74 -21.56 -12.95
CA LYS A 287 -26.06 -22.74 -13.78
C LYS A 287 -25.02 -23.86 -13.56
N GLY A 288 -25.15 -24.64 -12.48
CA GLY A 288 -24.09 -25.58 -12.07
C GLY A 288 -24.51 -26.97 -11.59
N THR A 289 -25.82 -27.28 -11.47
CA THR A 289 -26.31 -28.57 -10.97
C THR A 289 -27.69 -28.91 -11.53
N ASP A 290 -28.08 -30.18 -11.59
CA ASP A 290 -29.45 -30.65 -11.93
C ASP A 290 -30.55 -30.24 -10.92
N ASP A 291 -30.17 -29.46 -9.90
CA ASP A 291 -31.03 -28.96 -8.84
C ASP A 291 -31.85 -27.75 -9.31
N TYR A 292 -33.08 -28.02 -9.78
CA TYR A 292 -34.06 -27.04 -10.27
C TYR A 292 -34.26 -25.83 -9.33
N LEU A 293 -34.05 -25.99 -8.01
CA LEU A 293 -34.13 -24.91 -7.04
C LEU A 293 -33.04 -23.85 -7.20
N LYS A 294 -31.81 -24.25 -7.56
CA LYS A 294 -30.66 -23.34 -7.67
C LYS A 294 -30.67 -22.58 -8.99
N ASN A 295 -30.96 -23.29 -10.09
CA ASN A 295 -31.03 -22.71 -11.44
C ASN A 295 -32.16 -21.67 -11.61
N THR A 296 -33.07 -21.54 -10.63
CA THR A 296 -34.22 -20.62 -10.66
C THR A 296 -34.14 -19.49 -9.64
N LEU A 297 -33.07 -19.41 -8.83
CA LEU A 297 -32.85 -18.38 -7.80
C LEU A 297 -32.00 -17.23 -8.35
N GLY A 298 -32.44 -15.98 -8.13
CA GLY A 298 -31.64 -14.78 -8.36
C GLY A 298 -31.71 -13.84 -7.17
N GLU A 299 -30.56 -13.44 -6.63
CA GLU A 299 -30.46 -12.52 -5.48
C GLU A 299 -29.74 -11.24 -5.87
N CYS A 300 -30.44 -10.10 -5.84
CA CYS A 300 -29.83 -8.83 -6.18
C CYS A 300 -29.06 -8.22 -5.00
N ALA A 301 -27.73 -8.32 -5.03
CA ALA A 301 -26.83 -7.72 -4.03
C ALA A 301 -27.03 -6.20 -3.81
N THR A 302 -27.64 -5.47 -4.74
CA THR A 302 -27.85 -4.00 -4.62
C THR A 302 -29.12 -3.62 -3.85
N CYS A 303 -30.18 -4.43 -3.89
CA CYS A 303 -31.46 -4.11 -3.22
C CYS A 303 -32.04 -5.27 -2.39
N SER A 304 -31.23 -6.31 -2.18
CA SER A 304 -31.54 -7.55 -1.46
C SER A 304 -32.85 -8.22 -1.91
N PHE A 305 -33.26 -7.99 -3.17
CA PHE A 305 -34.44 -8.62 -3.72
C PHE A 305 -34.09 -10.00 -4.24
N VAL A 306 -34.62 -11.01 -3.55
CA VAL A 306 -34.52 -12.42 -3.93
C VAL A 306 -35.73 -12.78 -4.80
N PHE A 307 -35.50 -13.10 -6.07
CA PHE A 307 -36.52 -13.36 -7.08
C PHE A 307 -36.33 -14.69 -7.80
N CYS A 308 -37.40 -15.20 -8.40
CA CYS A 308 -37.34 -16.33 -9.31
C CYS A 308 -36.94 -15.86 -10.70
N THR A 309 -35.82 -16.34 -11.23
CA THR A 309 -35.27 -15.94 -12.55
C THR A 309 -36.24 -16.21 -13.70
N LEU A 310 -37.09 -17.25 -13.57
CA LEU A 310 -38.11 -17.60 -14.58
C LEU A 310 -39.34 -16.66 -14.61
N CYS A 311 -39.68 -15.98 -13.50
CA CYS A 311 -40.95 -15.25 -13.40
C CYS A 311 -40.86 -13.81 -12.88
N GLY A 312 -39.68 -13.34 -12.44
CA GLY A 312 -39.42 -11.96 -11.99
C GLY A 312 -40.12 -11.54 -10.69
N LYS A 313 -40.77 -12.47 -9.99
CA LYS A 313 -41.41 -12.24 -8.68
C LYS A 313 -40.52 -12.76 -7.56
N THR A 314 -40.81 -12.37 -6.32
CA THR A 314 -40.14 -12.88 -5.11
C THR A 314 -39.99 -14.40 -5.17
N PHE A 315 -38.80 -14.91 -4.84
CA PHE A 315 -38.48 -16.33 -4.95
C PHE A 315 -39.41 -17.18 -4.08
N HIS A 316 -39.85 -18.32 -4.63
CA HIS A 316 -40.90 -19.16 -4.05
C HIS A 316 -40.47 -20.63 -3.86
N GLY A 317 -39.19 -20.95 -4.09
CA GLY A 317 -38.63 -22.30 -3.91
C GLY A 317 -39.34 -23.34 -4.79
N VAL A 318 -39.58 -24.53 -4.21
CA VAL A 318 -40.26 -25.65 -4.90
C VAL A 318 -41.71 -25.36 -5.32
N ASN A 319 -42.30 -24.25 -4.87
CA ASN A 319 -43.64 -23.89 -5.29
C ASN A 319 -43.62 -23.48 -6.78
N PRO A 320 -44.61 -23.90 -7.57
CA PRO A 320 -44.73 -23.46 -8.96
C PRO A 320 -44.89 -21.93 -9.06
N CYS A 321 -44.26 -21.34 -10.08
CA CYS A 321 -44.38 -19.91 -10.40
C CYS A 321 -45.85 -19.49 -10.52
N GLN A 322 -46.30 -18.55 -9.68
CA GLN A 322 -47.65 -17.99 -9.78
C GLN A 322 -47.74 -16.95 -10.90
N TYR A 323 -47.99 -17.42 -12.12
CA TYR A 323 -48.38 -16.58 -13.25
C TYR A 323 -49.80 -16.00 -13.07
N SER A 324 -50.11 -14.91 -13.77
CA SER A 324 -51.47 -14.36 -13.80
C SER A 324 -52.33 -15.10 -14.83
N GLU A 325 -53.67 -15.09 -14.67
CA GLU A 325 -54.61 -15.70 -15.63
C GLU A 325 -54.32 -15.32 -17.08
N ASN A 326 -54.00 -14.05 -17.36
CA ASN A 326 -53.68 -13.60 -18.71
C ASN A 326 -52.39 -14.27 -19.21
N LYS A 327 -51.30 -14.22 -18.44
CA LYS A 327 -50.03 -14.84 -18.82
C LYS A 327 -50.15 -16.36 -18.97
N LEU A 328 -51.05 -17.02 -18.24
CA LEU A 328 -51.38 -18.43 -18.41
C LEU A 328 -52.18 -18.71 -19.70
N LYS A 329 -53.15 -17.86 -20.05
CA LYS A 329 -53.87 -17.92 -21.33
C LYS A 329 -52.95 -17.63 -22.51
N ASP A 330 -51.93 -16.80 -22.33
CA ASP A 330 -50.95 -16.49 -23.37
C ASP A 330 -49.95 -17.63 -23.56
N ILE A 331 -49.42 -18.22 -22.48
CA ILE A 331 -48.61 -19.47 -22.52
C ILE A 331 -49.39 -20.62 -23.18
N TYR A 332 -50.70 -20.73 -22.92
CA TYR A 332 -51.56 -21.74 -23.56
C TYR A 332 -51.67 -21.53 -25.08
N LYS A 333 -51.86 -20.29 -25.56
CA LYS A 333 -51.84 -19.97 -27.01
C LYS A 333 -50.47 -20.22 -27.63
N GLU A 334 -49.40 -19.85 -26.92
CA GLU A 334 -48.01 -20.05 -27.35
C GLU A 334 -47.74 -21.54 -27.57
N TYR A 335 -48.07 -22.38 -26.58
CA TYR A 335 -47.98 -23.84 -26.70
C TYR A 335 -48.85 -24.40 -27.84
N GLN A 336 -50.10 -23.93 -28.00
CA GLN A 336 -50.97 -24.36 -29.11
C GLN A 336 -50.34 -24.09 -30.49
N ASN A 337 -49.60 -23.00 -30.64
CA ASN A 337 -48.97 -22.61 -31.91
C ASN A 337 -47.53 -23.11 -32.10
N ALA A 338 -46.85 -23.54 -31.04
CA ALA A 338 -45.45 -23.97 -31.04
C ALA A 338 -45.20 -25.33 -31.74
N THR A 339 -43.98 -25.54 -32.22
CA THR A 339 -43.50 -26.81 -32.79
C THR A 339 -43.26 -27.89 -31.71
N PRO A 340 -43.10 -29.18 -32.05
CA PRO A 340 -42.94 -30.25 -31.06
C PRO A 340 -41.74 -30.08 -30.12
N GLU A 341 -40.62 -29.55 -30.62
CA GLU A 341 -39.39 -29.35 -29.84
C GLU A 341 -39.51 -28.14 -28.91
N GLU A 342 -40.13 -27.05 -29.38
CA GLU A 342 -40.50 -25.89 -28.55
C GLU A 342 -41.52 -26.27 -27.47
N ARG A 343 -42.52 -27.12 -27.77
CA ARG A 343 -43.48 -27.65 -26.79
C ARG A 343 -42.80 -28.45 -25.69
N LEU A 344 -41.84 -29.31 -26.04
CA LEU A 344 -41.06 -30.06 -25.05
C LEU A 344 -40.23 -29.12 -24.15
N ALA A 345 -39.65 -28.06 -24.73
CA ALA A 345 -38.95 -27.03 -23.97
C ALA A 345 -39.89 -26.23 -23.04
N LEU A 346 -41.12 -25.89 -23.50
CA LEU A 346 -42.15 -25.23 -22.69
C LEU A 346 -42.62 -26.14 -21.53
N GLU A 347 -42.82 -27.44 -21.78
CA GLU A 347 -43.17 -28.44 -20.77
C GLU A 347 -42.06 -28.60 -19.72
N GLN A 348 -40.80 -28.64 -20.12
CA GLN A 348 -39.65 -28.67 -19.19
C GLN A 348 -39.53 -27.36 -18.40
N ARG A 349 -39.84 -26.21 -19.00
CA ARG A 349 -39.71 -24.87 -18.40
C ARG A 349 -40.84 -24.51 -17.42
N TYR A 350 -42.05 -25.05 -17.62
CA TYR A 350 -43.22 -24.76 -16.77
C TYR A 350 -43.71 -25.96 -15.93
N GLY A 351 -43.32 -27.19 -16.30
CA GLY A 351 -43.49 -28.40 -15.49
C GLY A 351 -44.93 -28.65 -15.05
N LYS A 352 -45.11 -29.02 -13.76
CA LYS A 352 -46.40 -29.40 -13.17
C LYS A 352 -47.50 -28.33 -13.24
N ILE A 353 -47.18 -27.08 -13.60
CA ILE A 353 -48.17 -26.03 -13.87
C ILE A 353 -49.00 -26.38 -15.10
N PHE A 354 -48.37 -26.98 -16.12
CA PHE A 354 -49.00 -27.24 -17.41
C PHE A 354 -50.17 -28.23 -17.28
N ASN A 355 -49.93 -29.35 -16.58
CA ASN A 355 -50.98 -30.33 -16.27
C ASN A 355 -52.12 -29.69 -15.46
N ARG A 356 -51.78 -28.89 -14.44
CA ARG A 356 -52.76 -28.21 -13.59
C ARG A 356 -53.65 -27.25 -14.37
N LEU A 357 -53.12 -26.60 -15.41
CA LEU A 357 -53.92 -25.72 -16.28
C LEU A 357 -55.06 -26.47 -16.97
N MET A 358 -54.79 -27.71 -17.40
CA MET A 358 -55.77 -28.56 -18.06
C MET A 358 -56.86 -29.03 -17.07
N ASP A 359 -56.47 -29.35 -15.83
CA ASP A 359 -57.39 -29.76 -14.75
C ASP A 359 -58.23 -28.59 -14.19
N ASP A 360 -57.62 -27.42 -13.96
CA ASP A 360 -58.28 -26.24 -13.38
C ASP A 360 -59.36 -25.70 -14.34
N MET A 361 -59.12 -25.75 -15.66
CA MET A 361 -60.11 -25.33 -16.66
C MET A 361 -61.35 -26.22 -16.69
N ALA A 362 -61.25 -27.51 -16.36
CA ALA A 362 -62.41 -28.40 -16.20
C ALA A 362 -63.20 -28.12 -14.91
N SER A 363 -62.62 -27.41 -13.94
CA SER A 363 -63.19 -27.17 -12.61
C SER A 363 -63.89 -25.81 -12.46
N MET A 364 -63.59 -24.83 -13.31
CA MET A 364 -64.11 -23.45 -13.18
C MET A 364 -65.61 -23.28 -13.50
N GLU A 365 -66.25 -24.20 -14.22
CA GLU A 365 -67.67 -24.07 -14.56
C GLU A 365 -68.62 -24.37 -13.37
N THR A 366 -68.22 -25.24 -12.44
CA THR A 366 -69.08 -25.68 -11.33
C THR A 366 -69.22 -24.63 -10.23
N ILE A 367 -68.17 -23.88 -9.93
CA ILE A 367 -68.09 -23.01 -8.73
C ILE A 367 -69.01 -21.78 -8.80
N LYS A 368 -69.46 -21.37 -10.00
CA LYS A 368 -70.25 -20.13 -10.20
C LYS A 368 -71.70 -20.18 -9.68
N GLN A 369 -72.19 -21.32 -9.20
CA GLN A 369 -73.63 -21.52 -8.96
C GLN A 369 -74.10 -21.44 -7.49
N THR A 370 -73.20 -21.50 -6.48
CA THR A 370 -73.60 -21.55 -5.05
C THR A 370 -73.16 -20.35 -4.20
N ALA A 371 -71.91 -19.93 -4.30
CA ALA A 371 -71.28 -19.04 -3.31
C ALA A 371 -71.64 -17.53 -3.45
N ARG A 372 -71.50 -16.77 -2.35
CA ARG A 372 -71.69 -15.31 -2.29
C ARG A 372 -70.38 -14.59 -1.99
N GLN A 373 -70.17 -13.37 -2.50
CA GLN A 373 -68.93 -12.62 -2.27
C GLN A 373 -68.91 -11.88 -0.91
N CYS A 374 -67.76 -11.86 -0.25
CA CYS A 374 -67.50 -11.08 0.95
C CYS A 374 -67.39 -9.58 0.62
N PRO A 375 -68.12 -8.68 1.30
CA PRO A 375 -68.16 -7.26 0.96
C PRO A 375 -66.87 -6.46 1.20
N GLN A 376 -65.89 -6.98 1.95
CA GLN A 376 -64.62 -6.27 2.21
C GLN A 376 -63.46 -6.69 1.29
N CYS A 377 -63.50 -7.89 0.71
CA CYS A 377 -62.40 -8.43 -0.08
C CYS A 377 -62.83 -9.24 -1.32
N SER A 378 -64.12 -9.20 -1.66
CA SER A 378 -64.77 -9.83 -2.82
C SER A 378 -64.58 -11.34 -2.98
N ILE A 379 -63.90 -12.01 -2.06
CA ILE A 379 -63.71 -13.46 -2.11
C ILE A 379 -65.03 -14.18 -1.87
N TYR A 380 -65.27 -15.26 -2.61
CA TYR A 380 -66.45 -16.08 -2.45
C TYR A 380 -66.42 -16.83 -1.11
N VAL A 381 -67.59 -16.89 -0.47
CA VAL A 381 -67.88 -17.54 0.81
C VAL A 381 -69.16 -18.34 0.60
N ASP A 382 -69.15 -19.60 0.99
CA ASP A 382 -70.32 -20.48 0.90
C ASP A 382 -70.95 -20.70 2.28
N LYS A 383 -72.26 -20.97 2.33
CA LYS A 383 -73.02 -21.07 3.59
C LYS A 383 -73.50 -22.50 3.81
N LEU A 384 -72.85 -23.19 4.76
CA LEU A 384 -73.11 -24.60 5.02
C LEU A 384 -74.35 -24.87 5.90
N GLU A 385 -74.72 -23.98 6.84
CA GLU A 385 -76.09 -23.75 7.36
C GLU A 385 -76.11 -22.76 8.57
N GLY A 386 -77.24 -22.60 9.26
CA GLY A 386 -77.29 -22.26 10.69
C GLY A 386 -77.37 -20.79 11.11
N CYS A 387 -76.79 -19.82 10.38
CA CYS A 387 -76.85 -18.40 10.78
C CYS A 387 -76.83 -17.41 9.60
N ASN A 388 -77.13 -16.14 9.86
CA ASN A 388 -76.93 -15.03 8.91
C ASN A 388 -75.73 -14.12 9.25
N LYS A 389 -75.12 -14.27 10.43
CA LYS A 389 -73.83 -13.66 10.78
C LYS A 389 -72.70 -14.53 10.21
N MET A 390 -72.08 -14.10 9.13
CA MET A 390 -71.03 -14.83 8.40
C MET A 390 -69.64 -14.33 8.82
N THR A 391 -68.63 -15.18 8.67
CA THR A 391 -67.22 -14.83 8.91
C THR A 391 -66.42 -15.14 7.64
N CYS A 392 -65.79 -14.15 7.04
CA CYS A 392 -64.92 -14.40 5.89
C CYS A 392 -63.62 -15.08 6.35
N ILE A 393 -63.28 -16.23 5.77
CA ILE A 393 -62.07 -17.00 6.14
C ILE A 393 -60.74 -16.28 5.84
N LYS A 394 -60.72 -15.27 4.96
CA LYS A 394 -59.49 -14.60 4.50
C LYS A 394 -59.17 -13.30 5.24
N CYS A 395 -60.18 -12.50 5.60
CA CYS A 395 -59.99 -11.25 6.34
C CYS A 395 -60.54 -11.33 7.78
N HIS A 396 -61.17 -12.45 8.15
CA HIS A 396 -61.87 -12.67 9.43
C HIS A 396 -62.89 -11.57 9.79
N SER A 397 -63.37 -10.82 8.79
CA SER A 397 -64.44 -9.84 8.96
C SER A 397 -65.78 -10.54 9.07
N TYR A 398 -66.61 -10.07 10.00
CA TYR A 398 -67.99 -10.50 10.07
C TYR A 398 -68.84 -9.72 9.07
N PHE A 399 -69.78 -10.37 8.37
CA PHE A 399 -70.73 -9.72 7.46
C PHE A 399 -72.09 -10.43 7.46
N CYS A 400 -73.15 -9.75 7.03
CA CYS A 400 -74.49 -10.33 6.97
C CYS A 400 -74.69 -11.08 5.64
N TRP A 401 -75.13 -12.35 5.69
CA TRP A 401 -75.40 -13.15 4.48
C TRP A 401 -76.49 -12.54 3.59
N VAL A 402 -77.47 -11.84 4.18
CA VAL A 402 -78.67 -11.37 3.48
C VAL A 402 -78.44 -10.03 2.78
N CYS A 403 -77.82 -9.06 3.46
CA CYS A 403 -77.61 -7.70 2.94
C CYS A 403 -76.15 -7.36 2.59
N LEU A 404 -75.21 -8.28 2.82
CA LEU A 404 -73.77 -8.11 2.55
C LEU A 404 -73.16 -6.83 3.18
N GLN A 405 -73.65 -6.41 4.34
CA GLN A 405 -73.04 -5.34 5.13
C GLN A 405 -72.11 -5.92 6.22
N LEU A 406 -71.01 -5.22 6.51
CA LEU A 406 -70.01 -5.61 7.52
C LEU A 406 -70.52 -5.38 8.95
N LEU A 407 -70.13 -6.27 9.86
CA LEU A 407 -70.51 -6.25 11.28
C LEU A 407 -69.30 -5.95 12.18
N SER A 408 -69.54 -5.32 13.34
CA SER A 408 -68.51 -5.11 14.36
C SER A 408 -67.95 -6.45 14.88
N LYS A 409 -66.69 -6.47 15.31
CA LYS A 409 -66.07 -7.67 15.91
C LYS A 409 -66.39 -7.84 17.40
N THR A 410 -66.70 -6.76 18.12
CA THR A 410 -66.93 -6.76 19.58
C THR A 410 -68.39 -6.96 19.94
N ASP A 411 -69.31 -6.31 19.23
CA ASP A 411 -70.72 -6.68 19.19
C ASP A 411 -71.11 -7.00 17.72
N PRO A 412 -70.99 -8.26 17.28
CA PRO A 412 -71.36 -8.64 15.91
C PRO A 412 -72.87 -8.68 15.70
N TYR A 413 -73.64 -8.86 16.76
CA TYR A 413 -75.08 -8.62 16.76
C TYR A 413 -75.38 -7.11 16.86
N GLY A 414 -74.35 -6.31 17.08
CA GLY A 414 -74.32 -4.86 17.01
C GLY A 414 -74.14 -4.28 15.62
N HIS A 415 -74.10 -5.08 14.56
CA HIS A 415 -74.62 -4.58 13.27
C HIS A 415 -76.14 -4.35 13.32
N PHE A 416 -76.83 -5.11 14.18
CA PHE A 416 -78.19 -4.83 14.60
C PHE A 416 -78.21 -3.77 15.77
N ASN A 417 -77.05 -3.13 16.10
CA ASN A 417 -76.78 -1.94 16.97
C ASN A 417 -75.84 -0.90 16.26
N ARG A 418 -74.63 -0.52 16.79
CA ARG A 418 -73.54 0.23 16.03
C ARG A 418 -72.01 0.10 16.42
N PRO A 419 -71.35 0.96 17.26
CA PRO A 419 -70.04 1.59 16.89
C PRO A 419 -68.81 1.46 17.85
N GLY A 420 -67.62 1.99 17.46
CA GLY A 420 -66.37 2.13 18.28
C GLY A 420 -65.16 2.78 17.53
N MET A 421 -64.06 3.22 18.19
CA MET A 421 -62.89 3.89 17.55
C MET A 421 -61.53 3.90 18.36
N TYR A 422 -60.51 4.66 17.91
CA TYR A 422 -59.07 4.70 18.35
C TYR A 422 -58.64 5.97 19.16
N HIS A 423 -57.48 5.98 19.88
CA HIS A 423 -56.47 7.08 20.15
C HIS A 423 -55.46 6.66 21.28
N PHE A 424 -54.38 7.38 21.71
CA PHE A 424 -53.17 8.00 21.06
C PHE A 424 -52.15 8.54 22.15
N LEU A 425 -51.03 9.22 21.78
CA LEU A 425 -50.14 10.15 22.57
C LEU A 425 -49.06 9.53 23.54
N VAL A 426 -48.04 10.22 24.16
CA VAL A 426 -47.03 11.31 23.86
C VAL A 426 -46.37 11.80 25.22
N ILE A 427 -45.15 12.37 25.45
CA ILE A 427 -43.77 12.42 24.83
C ILE A 427 -42.77 13.22 25.75
N LEU A 428 -41.43 13.23 25.47
CA LEU A 428 -40.34 14.15 25.99
C LEU A 428 -39.89 13.99 27.48
N LEU A 429 -38.80 14.62 28.04
CA LEU A 429 -37.91 15.75 27.66
C LEU A 429 -36.40 15.54 28.08
N ILE A 430 -35.64 16.59 28.52
CA ILE A 430 -34.15 16.77 28.65
C ILE A 430 -33.85 17.57 29.99
N VAL A 431 -32.68 17.66 30.69
CA VAL A 431 -31.36 18.36 30.44
C VAL A 431 -30.21 18.04 31.45
N ALA A 432 -28.95 18.09 30.97
CA ALA A 432 -27.60 18.37 31.55
C ALA A 432 -27.21 18.15 33.05
N SER A 433 -26.28 17.21 33.28
CA SER A 433 -24.96 17.44 33.92
C SER A 433 -24.06 16.19 33.77
N ASN A 434 -22.76 16.33 34.05
CA ASN A 434 -21.68 15.34 33.87
C ASN A 434 -21.32 14.99 32.41
N LEU A 435 -20.13 15.43 31.99
CA LEU A 435 -19.35 14.75 30.96
C LEU A 435 -18.81 13.44 31.56
N ASN A 436 -19.61 12.38 31.54
CA ASN A 436 -19.03 11.04 31.69
C ASN A 436 -18.24 10.72 30.42
N ILE A 437 -17.00 10.27 30.62
CA ILE A 437 -16.22 9.58 29.58
C ILE A 437 -17.02 8.35 29.15
N ASP A 438 -17.19 8.13 27.85
CA ASP A 438 -18.23 7.24 27.32
C ASP A 438 -17.94 5.76 27.64
N ALA A 439 -18.62 5.26 28.67
CA ALA A 439 -18.28 4.03 29.37
C ALA A 439 -18.97 2.81 28.73
N GLY A 440 -18.39 2.33 27.64
CA GLY A 440 -18.74 1.04 27.04
C GLY A 440 -19.98 1.08 26.14
N ARG A 441 -19.81 1.58 24.91
CA ARG A 441 -20.84 1.51 23.87
C ARG A 441 -20.93 0.06 23.32
N THR A 442 -21.64 -0.79 24.06
CA THR A 442 -21.85 -2.22 23.72
C THR A 442 -23.13 -2.48 22.93
N ASP A 443 -24.00 -1.48 22.75
CA ASP A 443 -25.20 -1.56 21.92
C ASP A 443 -25.04 -0.71 20.66
N TRP A 444 -25.28 -1.34 19.51
CA TRP A 444 -25.26 -0.76 18.17
C TRP A 444 -26.67 -0.64 17.58
N SER A 445 -27.71 -0.56 18.42
CA SER A 445 -29.09 -0.36 18.00
C SER A 445 -29.29 0.94 17.21
N GLU A 446 -28.62 2.03 17.59
CA GLU A 446 -28.68 3.33 16.92
C GLU A 446 -28.10 3.30 15.50
N GLU A 447 -27.04 2.52 15.28
CA GLU A 447 -26.39 2.37 13.97
C GLU A 447 -27.29 1.69 12.92
N LYS A 448 -28.36 1.02 13.34
CA LYS A 448 -29.37 0.46 12.43
C LYS A 448 -30.23 1.55 11.79
N ASN A 449 -30.14 2.80 12.28
CA ASN A 449 -30.84 3.96 11.76
C ASN A 449 -29.89 4.84 10.90
N PRO A 450 -30.21 5.11 9.62
CA PRO A 450 -29.41 6.01 8.77
C PRO A 450 -29.14 7.40 9.36
N SER A 451 -29.96 7.90 10.30
CA SER A 451 -29.71 9.19 10.94
C SER A 451 -28.40 9.24 11.74
N PHE A 452 -27.97 8.11 12.33
CA PHE A 452 -26.69 8.06 13.06
C PHE A 452 -25.51 8.32 12.11
N TRP A 453 -25.43 7.58 11.01
CA TRP A 453 -24.37 7.72 10.01
C TRP A 453 -24.38 9.09 9.31
N ASN A 454 -25.57 9.61 9.00
CA ASN A 454 -25.71 10.94 8.41
C ASN A 454 -25.22 12.06 9.34
N GLU A 455 -25.49 11.96 10.65
CA GLU A 455 -25.01 12.94 11.64
C GLU A 455 -23.50 12.82 11.87
N GLN A 456 -22.96 11.60 11.98
CA GLN A 456 -21.51 11.39 12.08
C GLN A 456 -20.76 11.96 10.86
N ALA A 457 -21.28 11.74 9.65
CA ALA A 457 -20.72 12.32 8.43
C ALA A 457 -20.84 13.85 8.39
N ARG A 458 -21.95 14.44 8.87
CA ARG A 458 -22.10 15.90 8.98
C ARG A 458 -21.05 16.50 9.92
N LEU A 459 -20.81 15.86 11.07
CA LEU A 459 -19.84 16.32 12.07
C LEU A 459 -18.40 16.26 11.55
N ASP A 460 -18.00 15.20 10.85
CA ASP A 460 -16.69 15.11 10.20
C ASP A 460 -16.51 16.18 9.11
N ILE A 461 -17.50 16.34 8.23
CA ILE A 461 -17.46 17.36 7.17
C ILE A 461 -17.34 18.76 7.77
N GLU A 462 -18.08 19.07 8.84
CA GLU A 462 -17.97 20.36 9.53
C GLU A 462 -16.64 20.55 10.28
N TYR A 463 -16.05 19.49 10.85
CA TYR A 463 -14.71 19.54 11.43
C TYR A 463 -13.66 19.87 10.35
N ASN A 464 -13.70 19.14 9.23
CA ASN A 464 -12.75 19.31 8.13
C ASN A 464 -12.89 20.66 7.40
N ILE A 465 -14.11 21.20 7.25
CA ILE A 465 -14.34 22.55 6.69
C ILE A 465 -13.81 23.66 7.63
N ARG A 466 -13.89 23.48 8.95
CA ARG A 466 -13.43 24.47 9.93
C ARG A 466 -11.91 24.43 10.19
N ARG A 467 -11.21 23.41 9.66
CA ARG A 467 -9.79 23.17 9.91
C ARG A 467 -8.93 24.25 9.26
N THR A 468 -8.03 24.85 10.05
CA THR A 468 -7.06 25.84 9.56
C THR A 468 -5.67 25.23 9.45
N GLU A 469 -4.90 25.66 8.45
CA GLU A 469 -3.53 25.19 8.26
C GLU A 469 -2.57 25.91 9.22
N ASN A 470 -2.08 25.20 10.26
CA ASN A 470 -1.01 25.73 11.09
C ASN A 470 0.28 25.84 10.23
N LYS A 471 0.73 27.09 10.02
CA LYS A 471 1.88 27.47 9.20
C LYS A 471 2.99 28.18 10.01
N ARG A 472 2.94 28.09 11.34
CA ARG A 472 4.04 28.54 12.23
C ARG A 472 5.28 27.66 12.03
N THR A 473 6.43 28.07 12.54
CA THR A 473 7.61 27.19 12.62
C THR A 473 7.45 26.26 13.82
N ALA A 474 7.73 24.96 13.65
CA ALA A 474 7.71 24.02 14.77
C ALA A 474 8.86 24.33 15.74
N LYS A 475 8.56 24.64 17.01
CA LYS A 475 9.60 24.74 18.05
C LYS A 475 10.13 23.36 18.38
N ASN A 476 9.25 22.37 18.48
CA ASN A 476 9.60 20.98 18.79
C ASN A 476 9.08 20.04 17.71
N VAL A 477 9.76 18.92 17.51
CA VAL A 477 9.33 17.83 16.62
C VAL A 477 9.38 16.53 17.41
N ILE A 478 8.28 15.77 17.41
CA ILE A 478 8.24 14.42 17.98
C ILE A 478 7.86 13.44 16.87
N PHE A 479 8.76 12.51 16.61
CA PHE A 479 8.63 11.48 15.61
C PHE A 479 8.37 10.13 16.29
N PHE A 480 7.20 9.56 16.02
CA PHE A 480 6.76 8.27 16.54
C PHE A 480 6.84 7.22 15.44
N LEU A 481 7.50 6.09 15.73
CA LEU A 481 7.65 4.98 14.81
C LEU A 481 7.13 3.69 15.43
N GLY A 482 6.11 3.09 14.81
CA GLY A 482 5.76 1.70 15.06
C GLY A 482 6.59 0.83 14.12
N ASP A 483 7.66 0.21 14.62
CA ASP A 483 8.49 -0.74 13.88
C ASP A 483 7.58 -1.86 13.32
N GLY A 484 7.56 -2.06 12.00
CA GLY A 484 6.72 -3.07 11.34
C GLY A 484 5.19 -2.86 11.39
N MET A 485 4.72 -1.70 11.85
CA MET A 485 3.31 -1.32 12.07
C MET A 485 2.55 -0.96 10.77
N GLY A 486 2.27 -1.96 9.94
CA GLY A 486 1.46 -1.83 8.72
C GLY A 486 0.00 -1.38 8.95
N ILE A 487 -0.70 -1.03 7.86
CA ILE A 487 -2.12 -0.58 7.91
C ILE A 487 -3.05 -1.65 8.50
N SER A 488 -2.74 -2.93 8.24
CA SER A 488 -3.40 -4.09 8.87
C SER A 488 -3.18 -4.10 10.38
N THR A 489 -1.94 -3.87 10.84
CA THR A 489 -1.58 -3.77 12.28
C THR A 489 -2.27 -2.60 12.96
N VAL A 490 -2.28 -1.41 12.36
CA VAL A 490 -3.03 -0.23 12.87
C VAL A 490 -4.51 -0.58 13.09
N THR A 491 -5.14 -1.21 12.09
CA THR A 491 -6.57 -1.54 12.15
C THR A 491 -6.87 -2.64 13.16
N ALA A 492 -6.09 -3.71 13.21
CA ALA A 492 -6.25 -4.76 14.21
C ALA A 492 -5.95 -4.25 15.63
N GLY A 493 -5.00 -3.31 15.77
CA GLY A 493 -4.63 -2.64 17.00
C GLY A 493 -5.70 -1.70 17.52
N ARG A 494 -6.39 -0.94 16.65
CA ARG A 494 -7.60 -0.16 16.97
C ARG A 494 -8.68 -1.07 17.56
N ILE A 495 -9.00 -2.17 16.87
CA ILE A 495 -9.98 -3.17 17.34
C ILE A 495 -9.56 -3.72 18.70
N ARG A 496 -8.28 -4.10 18.86
CA ARG A 496 -7.74 -4.58 20.13
C ARG A 496 -7.91 -3.56 21.26
N LYS A 497 -7.62 -2.28 21.01
CA LYS A 497 -7.70 -1.21 22.00
C LYS A 497 -9.13 -0.98 22.48
N GLY A 498 -10.09 -0.90 21.57
CA GLY A 498 -11.51 -0.78 21.93
C GLY A 498 -12.02 -2.00 22.71
N GLN A 499 -11.62 -3.22 22.30
CA GLN A 499 -11.99 -4.46 23.01
C GLN A 499 -11.39 -4.55 24.41
N MET A 500 -10.18 -4.01 24.64
CA MET A 500 -9.59 -3.88 25.98
C MET A 500 -10.35 -2.91 26.89
N LEU A 501 -11.12 -1.98 26.31
CA LEU A 501 -11.99 -1.04 27.01
C LEU A 501 -13.46 -1.51 27.10
N GLY A 502 -13.74 -2.77 26.72
CA GLY A 502 -15.09 -3.33 26.75
C GLY A 502 -16.02 -2.82 25.63
N GLN A 503 -15.47 -2.18 24.60
CA GLN A 503 -16.19 -1.75 23.40
C GLN A 503 -16.09 -2.80 22.29
N LEU A 504 -16.82 -2.62 21.19
CA LEU A 504 -16.82 -3.55 20.05
C LEU A 504 -15.47 -3.55 19.31
N GLY A 505 -14.93 -2.34 19.06
CA GLY A 505 -13.54 -2.10 18.70
C GLY A 505 -13.32 -1.55 17.30
N GLU A 506 -14.17 -1.90 16.33
CA GLU A 506 -14.02 -1.47 14.93
C GLU A 506 -14.24 0.04 14.74
N ASP A 507 -15.08 0.63 15.59
CA ASP A 507 -15.46 2.05 15.65
C ASP A 507 -14.67 2.87 16.69
N PHE A 508 -13.74 2.23 17.43
CA PHE A 508 -12.85 2.94 18.34
C PHE A 508 -11.91 3.86 17.53
N ILE A 509 -11.54 5.03 18.06
CA ILE A 509 -10.59 5.94 17.40
C ILE A 509 -9.33 6.05 18.26
N THR A 510 -8.20 5.58 17.73
CA THR A 510 -6.91 5.62 18.44
C THR A 510 -6.35 7.02 18.58
N GLU A 511 -5.35 7.21 19.46
CA GLU A 511 -4.74 8.51 19.70
C GLU A 511 -4.00 9.06 18.47
N MET A 512 -3.43 8.18 17.63
CA MET A 512 -2.86 8.52 16.32
C MET A 512 -3.91 8.82 15.24
N GLU A 513 -5.07 8.14 15.25
CA GLU A 513 -6.14 8.35 14.27
C GLU A 513 -6.90 9.68 14.45
N GLN A 514 -6.72 10.35 15.59
CA GLN A 514 -7.21 11.71 15.83
C GLN A 514 -6.35 12.80 15.17
N PHE A 515 -5.21 12.45 14.56
CA PHE A 515 -4.31 13.43 13.95
C PHE A 515 -4.95 14.06 12.70
N SER A 516 -4.70 15.34 12.48
CA SER A 516 -5.43 16.15 11.50
C SER A 516 -5.10 15.87 10.03
N HIS A 517 -4.03 15.12 9.75
CA HIS A 517 -3.58 14.79 8.40
C HIS A 517 -3.10 13.34 8.31
N LEU A 518 -3.41 12.70 7.17
CA LEU A 518 -3.06 11.33 6.85
C LEU A 518 -2.52 11.25 5.40
N GLY A 519 -1.42 10.54 5.23
CA GLY A 519 -0.86 10.13 3.94
C GLY A 519 -0.33 8.70 3.96
N LEU A 520 0.25 8.28 2.84
CA LEU A 520 0.86 6.97 2.64
C LEU A 520 2.33 7.13 2.21
N ALA A 521 3.22 6.31 2.76
CA ALA A 521 4.65 6.33 2.46
C ALA A 521 5.12 5.02 1.81
N LYS A 522 5.80 5.13 0.67
CA LYS A 522 6.34 4.00 -0.10
C LYS A 522 7.67 3.50 0.50
N THR A 523 7.70 2.25 0.94
CA THR A 523 8.71 1.67 1.85
C THR A 523 9.90 0.96 1.17
N TYR A 524 9.88 0.77 -0.15
CA TYR A 524 10.98 0.15 -0.90
C TYR A 524 12.33 0.88 -0.69
N CYS A 525 13.44 0.15 -0.69
CA CYS A 525 14.81 0.70 -0.61
C CYS A 525 15.50 0.67 -1.99
N THR A 526 16.76 1.07 -2.07
CA THR A 526 17.44 1.24 -3.39
C THR A 526 17.71 -0.08 -4.12
N ASP A 527 17.76 -1.21 -3.41
CA ASP A 527 18.05 -2.54 -3.96
C ASP A 527 16.93 -3.59 -3.72
N HIS A 528 15.97 -3.35 -2.80
CA HIS A 528 14.87 -4.30 -2.51
C HIS A 528 13.48 -3.64 -2.45
N GLN A 529 12.47 -4.36 -3.00
CA GLN A 529 11.05 -3.98 -2.95
C GLN A 529 10.49 -3.98 -1.52
N THR A 530 10.77 -5.05 -0.77
CA THR A 530 10.52 -5.12 0.68
C THR A 530 11.83 -4.76 1.38
N SER A 531 11.85 -3.63 2.07
CA SER A 531 13.02 -3.15 2.80
C SER A 531 13.12 -3.74 4.21
N ASP A 532 14.27 -3.55 4.84
CA ASP A 532 14.49 -3.72 6.27
C ASP A 532 14.55 -2.37 6.99
N SER A 533 14.42 -2.43 8.32
CA SER A 533 14.44 -1.31 9.26
C SER A 533 15.66 -0.37 9.17
N ALA A 534 16.78 -0.80 8.58
CA ALA A 534 17.97 0.04 8.45
C ALA A 534 17.84 1.04 7.28
N ALA A 535 17.47 0.55 6.10
CA ALA A 535 17.33 1.39 4.92
C ALA A 535 16.07 2.28 4.98
N THR A 536 14.99 1.82 5.62
CA THR A 536 13.78 2.62 5.88
C THR A 536 14.03 3.71 6.91
N ALA A 537 14.70 3.41 8.02
CA ALA A 537 15.05 4.42 9.02
C ALA A 537 16.05 5.45 8.47
N THR A 538 17.00 5.03 7.64
CA THR A 538 17.88 5.98 6.91
C THR A 538 17.08 6.91 6.01
N ALA A 539 16.01 6.44 5.37
CA ALA A 539 15.07 7.33 4.66
C ALA A 539 14.30 8.26 5.61
N LEU A 540 13.75 7.73 6.72
CA LEU A 540 12.97 8.49 7.70
C LEU A 540 13.77 9.56 8.45
N PHE A 541 15.08 9.39 8.63
CA PHE A 541 15.94 10.32 9.36
C PHE A 541 16.86 11.15 8.47
N CYS A 542 17.49 10.57 7.44
CA CYS A 542 18.46 11.26 6.58
C CYS A 542 17.86 11.78 5.27
N GLY A 543 16.59 11.47 4.98
CA GLY A 543 15.89 11.98 3.81
C GLY A 543 16.39 11.45 2.46
N VAL A 544 17.15 10.34 2.47
CA VAL A 544 17.64 9.62 1.29
C VAL A 544 17.37 8.12 1.45
N LYS A 545 17.05 7.43 0.35
CA LYS A 545 16.90 5.96 0.39
C LYS A 545 18.29 5.31 0.30
N ALA A 546 18.49 4.26 1.09
CA ALA A 546 19.74 3.52 1.23
C ALA A 546 19.63 2.08 0.69
N ALA A 547 20.71 1.31 0.77
CA ALA A 547 20.73 -0.12 0.44
C ALA A 547 20.38 -0.97 1.68
N LEU A 548 19.79 -2.14 1.47
CA LEU A 548 19.29 -3.02 2.54
C LEU A 548 20.35 -3.32 3.61
N GLY A 549 20.00 -3.14 4.89
CA GLY A 549 20.88 -3.40 6.03
C GLY A 549 21.96 -2.34 6.28
N THR A 550 22.01 -1.25 5.50
CA THR A 550 22.90 -0.11 5.74
C THR A 550 22.20 0.96 6.61
N ILE A 551 22.96 1.62 7.47
CA ILE A 551 22.51 2.58 8.50
C ILE A 551 23.19 3.92 8.24
N GLY A 552 22.43 4.99 8.04
CA GLY A 552 22.97 6.35 7.91
C GLY A 552 23.88 6.57 6.70
N LEU A 553 23.75 5.74 5.66
CA LEU A 553 24.54 5.80 4.43
C LEU A 553 23.62 6.01 3.21
N ASP A 554 24.14 6.63 2.15
CA ASP A 554 23.42 6.70 0.87
C ASP A 554 23.52 5.37 0.09
N GLY A 555 22.64 5.19 -0.90
CA GLY A 555 22.50 3.95 -1.68
C GLY A 555 23.70 3.52 -2.52
N ARG A 556 24.85 4.23 -2.48
CA ARG A 556 26.12 3.78 -3.07
C ARG A 556 26.93 2.88 -2.13
N ALA A 557 26.68 2.92 -0.82
CA ALA A 557 27.37 2.07 0.14
C ALA A 557 26.98 0.59 -0.03
N LEU A 558 27.97 -0.31 0.03
CA LEU A 558 27.78 -1.74 -0.16
C LEU A 558 27.66 -2.45 1.19
N ARG A 559 26.59 -3.23 1.35
CA ARG A 559 26.30 -3.93 2.61
C ARG A 559 27.49 -4.80 3.07
N GLY A 560 27.87 -4.67 4.34
CA GLY A 560 28.97 -5.42 4.97
C GLY A 560 30.38 -5.01 4.56
N ASN A 561 30.55 -4.04 3.66
CA ASN A 561 31.86 -3.56 3.19
C ASN A 561 32.23 -2.24 3.89
N CYS A 562 33.11 -2.32 4.89
CA CYS A 562 33.55 -1.16 5.67
C CYS A 562 34.20 -0.06 4.80
N SER A 563 35.04 -0.42 3.83
CA SER A 563 35.67 0.58 2.97
C SER A 563 34.64 1.39 2.16
N SER A 564 33.50 0.78 1.80
CA SER A 564 32.46 1.44 1.00
C SER A 564 31.57 2.46 1.73
N SER A 565 31.63 2.57 3.06
CA SER A 565 30.90 3.63 3.78
C SER A 565 31.60 4.99 3.72
N HIS A 566 32.91 5.01 3.44
CA HIS A 566 33.72 6.22 3.46
C HIS A 566 33.30 7.21 2.37
N GLY A 567 32.83 8.39 2.76
CA GLY A 567 32.31 9.41 1.83
C GLY A 567 30.88 9.16 1.33
N HIS A 568 30.16 8.19 1.92
CA HIS A 568 28.75 7.90 1.61
C HIS A 568 27.84 8.10 2.84
N HIS A 569 28.26 8.92 3.80
CA HIS A 569 27.47 9.26 4.99
C HIS A 569 26.30 10.17 4.61
N ALA A 570 25.09 9.78 5.02
CA ALA A 570 23.89 10.60 4.89
C ALA A 570 23.62 11.33 6.22
N ASN A 571 23.65 12.66 6.20
CA ASN A 571 23.35 13.48 7.39
C ASN A 571 21.88 13.32 7.80
N SER A 572 21.63 13.04 9.07
CA SER A 572 20.31 12.85 9.66
C SER A 572 19.69 14.16 10.17
N ILE A 573 18.38 14.11 10.41
CA ILE A 573 17.65 15.16 11.12
C ILE A 573 18.19 15.43 12.53
N PHE A 574 18.92 14.47 13.14
CA PHE A 574 19.61 14.67 14.42
C PHE A 574 20.83 15.57 14.23
N GLU A 575 21.65 15.37 13.18
CA GLU A 575 22.69 16.33 12.82
C GLU A 575 22.10 17.72 12.52
N TRP A 576 21.05 17.79 11.69
CA TRP A 576 20.44 19.07 11.29
C TRP A 576 19.89 19.86 12.48
N ALA A 577 19.32 19.17 13.47
CA ALA A 577 18.83 19.77 14.71
C ALA A 577 19.98 20.15 15.68
N GLN A 578 20.97 19.27 15.89
CA GLN A 578 22.11 19.54 16.78
C GLN A 578 23.01 20.67 16.27
N GLN A 579 23.21 20.79 14.95
CA GLN A 579 23.94 21.91 14.32
C GLN A 579 23.28 23.26 14.62
N LEU A 580 21.96 23.28 14.85
CA LEU A 580 21.18 24.45 15.25
C LEU A 580 20.94 24.52 16.77
N GLY A 581 21.63 23.70 17.56
CA GLY A 581 21.56 23.73 19.03
C GLY A 581 20.24 23.26 19.63
N TYR A 582 19.41 22.54 18.87
CA TYR A 582 18.22 21.86 19.40
C TYR A 582 18.62 20.61 20.19
N HIS A 583 17.83 20.28 21.21
CA HIS A 583 18.05 19.12 22.07
C HIS A 583 17.51 17.82 21.44
N ILE A 584 18.17 16.68 21.70
CA ILE A 584 17.82 15.39 21.07
C ILE A 584 17.46 14.33 22.10
N GLY A 585 16.31 13.68 21.92
CA GLY A 585 15.90 12.48 22.65
C GLY A 585 15.72 11.25 21.75
N ILE A 586 16.15 10.09 22.25
CA ILE A 586 15.80 8.75 21.76
C ILE A 586 15.06 8.02 22.88
N VAL A 587 13.90 7.44 22.57
CA VAL A 587 13.19 6.50 23.44
C VAL A 587 12.71 5.31 22.63
N VAL A 588 13.23 4.12 22.91
CA VAL A 588 12.90 2.90 22.17
C VAL A 588 12.62 1.72 23.11
N THR A 589 11.89 0.71 22.61
CA THR A 589 11.77 -0.60 23.29
C THR A 589 12.73 -1.65 22.72
N SER A 590 13.46 -1.30 21.66
CA SER A 590 14.60 -2.03 21.12
C SER A 590 15.89 -1.78 21.93
N ARG A 591 16.99 -2.41 21.51
CA ARG A 591 18.36 -2.01 21.86
C ARG A 591 18.59 -0.61 21.29
N VAL A 592 19.24 0.28 22.03
CA VAL A 592 19.56 1.63 21.52
C VAL A 592 20.52 1.61 20.30
N SER A 593 21.20 0.49 20.09
CA SER A 593 22.04 0.15 18.93
C SER A 593 21.28 -0.48 17.75
N HIS A 594 19.96 -0.72 17.87
CA HIS A 594 19.15 -1.30 16.80
C HIS A 594 19.07 -0.38 15.57
N ALA A 595 18.79 -0.96 14.41
CA ALA A 595 18.90 -0.29 13.11
C ALA A 595 18.20 1.07 13.01
N SER A 596 16.98 1.15 13.55
CA SER A 596 16.15 2.35 13.51
C SER A 596 16.69 3.50 14.39
N PRO A 597 16.88 3.37 15.72
CA PRO A 597 17.54 4.43 16.50
C PRO A 597 18.96 4.73 15.99
N ALA A 598 19.72 3.72 15.57
CA ALA A 598 21.07 3.88 15.02
C ALA A 598 21.11 4.75 13.75
N SER A 599 20.11 4.65 12.87
CA SER A 599 20.02 5.46 11.64
C SER A 599 19.78 6.95 11.90
N GLY A 600 19.51 7.33 13.16
CA GLY A 600 19.52 8.72 13.59
C GLY A 600 20.90 9.27 13.94
N TYR A 601 21.89 8.43 14.31
CA TYR A 601 23.14 8.91 14.92
C TYR A 601 24.45 8.26 14.47
N ALA A 602 24.39 7.15 13.74
CA ALA A 602 25.53 6.32 13.36
C ALA A 602 25.56 6.09 11.83
N HIS A 603 26.74 5.74 11.33
CA HIS A 603 26.97 5.36 9.94
C HIS A 603 27.60 3.95 9.92
N SER A 604 26.90 2.96 9.35
CA SER A 604 27.39 1.57 9.26
C SER A 604 26.89 0.89 7.99
N PRO A 605 27.75 0.18 7.22
CA PRO A 605 27.31 -0.63 6.09
C PRO A 605 26.68 -1.96 6.52
N GLU A 606 26.56 -2.29 7.81
CA GLU A 606 25.84 -3.46 8.28
C GLU A 606 25.16 -3.20 9.64
N ARG A 607 23.83 -3.41 9.70
CA ARG A 607 23.01 -3.21 10.90
C ARG A 607 23.36 -4.12 12.06
N ASN A 608 23.96 -5.28 11.80
CA ASN A 608 24.37 -6.22 12.84
C ASN A 608 25.68 -5.82 13.55
N TRP A 609 26.36 -4.74 13.13
CA TRP A 609 27.57 -4.21 13.80
C TRP A 609 27.24 -3.38 15.06
N GLU A 610 26.33 -3.90 15.89
CA GLU A 610 25.78 -3.20 17.06
C GLU A 610 26.81 -2.97 18.18
N GLY A 611 27.80 -3.85 18.31
CA GLY A 611 28.89 -3.76 19.28
C GLY A 611 30.09 -4.61 18.85
N TYR A 612 31.28 -4.33 19.39
CA TYR A 612 32.49 -5.12 19.12
C TYR A 612 32.39 -6.50 19.78
N ASP A 613 31.96 -7.52 19.03
CA ASP A 613 31.61 -8.85 19.56
C ASP A 613 32.52 -9.96 18.98
N SER A 614 32.01 -11.19 18.87
CA SER A 614 32.74 -12.33 18.28
C SER A 614 32.07 -12.90 17.03
N ILE A 615 31.07 -12.22 16.48
CA ILE A 615 30.14 -12.75 15.47
C ILE A 615 30.04 -11.81 14.26
N ASN A 616 29.88 -10.51 14.52
CA ASN A 616 29.49 -9.51 13.54
C ASN A 616 30.61 -8.49 13.27
N PHE A 617 31.23 -7.96 14.33
CA PHE A 617 32.17 -6.83 14.24
C PHE A 617 33.38 -7.02 15.15
N GLY A 618 34.58 -6.78 14.63
CA GLY A 618 35.81 -6.80 15.43
C GLY A 618 37.03 -6.23 14.69
N ALA A 619 38.21 -6.76 15.02
CA ALA A 619 39.51 -6.21 14.60
C ALA A 619 39.67 -6.01 13.08
N LYS A 620 38.99 -6.79 12.23
CA LYS A 620 39.00 -6.60 10.77
C LYS A 620 38.35 -5.27 10.39
N GLN A 621 37.10 -5.05 10.81
CA GLN A 621 36.34 -3.85 10.47
C GLN A 621 36.98 -2.58 11.06
N VAL A 622 37.58 -2.69 12.25
CA VAL A 622 38.35 -1.57 12.86
C VAL A 622 39.62 -1.27 12.06
N ALA A 623 40.32 -2.27 11.54
CA ALA A 623 41.46 -2.06 10.64
C ALA A 623 41.07 -1.48 9.27
N GLU A 624 39.82 -1.69 8.84
CA GLU A 624 39.23 -1.11 7.63
C GLU A 624 38.64 0.31 7.85
N GLY A 625 38.65 0.81 9.09
CA GLY A 625 38.26 2.19 9.46
C GLY A 625 36.92 2.34 10.20
N CYS A 626 36.16 1.26 10.39
CA CYS A 626 34.82 1.33 10.98
C CYS A 626 34.81 1.29 12.52
N VAL A 627 33.68 1.71 13.10
CA VAL A 627 33.41 1.79 14.54
C VAL A 627 32.05 1.14 14.81
N ASP A 628 31.91 0.34 15.87
CA ASP A 628 30.63 -0.30 16.20
C ASP A 628 29.56 0.71 16.66
N ILE A 629 28.29 0.40 16.42
CA ILE A 629 27.17 1.35 16.59
C ILE A 629 27.06 1.84 18.05
N ALA A 630 27.19 0.95 19.04
CA ALA A 630 27.20 1.34 20.45
C ALA A 630 28.37 2.27 20.79
N GLN A 631 29.55 2.06 20.20
CA GLN A 631 30.70 2.95 20.35
C GLN A 631 30.48 4.30 19.63
N GLN A 632 29.88 4.32 18.45
CA GLN A 632 29.50 5.57 17.76
C GLN A 632 28.55 6.43 18.61
N LEU A 633 27.59 5.80 19.31
CA LEU A 633 26.66 6.49 20.21
C LEU A 633 27.36 7.27 21.33
N VAL A 634 28.33 6.64 22.02
CA VAL A 634 29.00 7.25 23.18
C VAL A 634 30.16 8.18 22.81
N LEU A 635 30.70 8.08 21.60
CA LEU A 635 31.74 8.98 21.08
C LEU A 635 31.17 10.24 20.40
N ARG A 636 29.86 10.30 20.16
CA ARG A 636 29.21 11.41 19.44
C ARG A 636 29.40 12.76 20.15
N SER A 637 29.76 13.79 19.38
CA SER A 637 29.97 15.16 19.85
C SER A 637 29.23 16.16 18.94
N PRO A 638 28.25 16.93 19.44
CA PRO A 638 27.73 16.90 20.81
C PRO A 638 26.97 15.59 21.12
N PRO A 639 27.03 15.09 22.36
CA PRO A 639 26.30 13.89 22.77
C PRO A 639 24.79 14.10 22.67
N ILE A 640 24.04 13.01 22.48
CA ILE A 640 22.58 13.02 22.53
C ILE A 640 22.16 13.28 23.98
N ASP A 641 21.21 14.19 24.20
CA ASP A 641 20.82 14.63 25.56
C ASP A 641 20.18 13.52 26.38
N LEU A 642 19.39 12.67 25.74
CA LEU A 642 18.63 11.60 26.38
C LEU A 642 18.51 10.40 25.45
N VAL A 643 18.93 9.23 25.91
CA VAL A 643 18.81 7.96 25.18
C VAL A 643 18.27 6.90 26.12
N LEU A 644 17.06 6.41 25.88
CA LEU A 644 16.35 5.43 26.71
C LEU A 644 15.99 4.19 25.89
N GLY A 645 16.30 3.00 26.39
CA GLY A 645 15.92 1.72 25.76
C GLY A 645 16.60 0.50 26.37
N GLY A 646 16.84 -0.54 25.57
CA GLY A 646 17.55 -1.76 25.96
C GLY A 646 18.99 -1.84 25.45
N GLY A 647 19.62 -3.01 25.62
CA GLY A 647 20.86 -3.38 24.93
C GLY A 647 22.17 -3.29 25.72
N ARG A 648 22.14 -3.31 27.07
CA ARG A 648 23.35 -3.23 27.91
C ARG A 648 24.49 -4.16 27.49
N ARG A 649 24.18 -5.33 26.90
CA ARG A 649 25.19 -6.30 26.43
C ARG A 649 26.30 -5.67 25.59
N PHE A 650 25.98 -4.75 24.68
CA PHE A 650 26.96 -4.17 23.74
C PHE A 650 27.84 -3.06 24.33
N PHE A 651 27.62 -2.68 25.58
CA PHE A 651 28.33 -1.60 26.27
C PHE A 651 29.35 -2.09 27.31
N TYR A 652 29.36 -3.39 27.64
CA TYR A 652 30.22 -3.97 28.67
C TYR A 652 31.11 -5.13 28.15
N PRO A 653 32.32 -5.32 28.72
CA PRO A 653 33.17 -6.48 28.46
C PRO A 653 32.54 -7.84 28.76
N THR A 654 32.99 -8.87 28.05
CA THR A 654 32.65 -10.30 28.30
C THR A 654 32.99 -10.83 29.70
N GLN A 655 33.82 -10.11 30.46
CA GLN A 655 34.19 -10.42 31.84
C GLN A 655 33.19 -9.82 32.85
N THR A 656 32.49 -8.74 32.48
CA THR A 656 31.63 -7.94 33.35
C THR A 656 30.23 -8.56 33.45
N PRO A 657 29.72 -8.88 34.66
CA PRO A 657 28.33 -9.33 34.86
C PRO A 657 27.31 -8.24 34.53
N ASP A 658 26.14 -8.63 33.99
CA ASP A 658 25.02 -7.68 33.86
C ASP A 658 24.48 -7.26 35.23
N ILE A 659 24.23 -5.96 35.39
CA ILE A 659 23.81 -5.36 36.66
C ILE A 659 22.43 -5.82 37.15
N ALA A 660 21.52 -6.24 36.26
CA ALA A 660 20.21 -6.78 36.62
C ALA A 660 20.19 -8.32 36.70
N ASN A 661 21.12 -9.01 36.02
CA ASN A 661 21.26 -10.46 36.09
C ASN A 661 22.73 -10.90 36.05
N SER A 662 23.30 -11.18 37.22
CA SER A 662 24.70 -11.62 37.39
C SER A 662 25.03 -12.99 36.77
N SER A 663 24.06 -13.69 36.18
CA SER A 663 24.30 -14.87 35.32
C SER A 663 24.69 -14.51 33.89
N LEU A 664 24.34 -13.31 33.42
CA LEU A 664 24.67 -12.80 32.09
C LEU A 664 25.98 -11.99 32.13
N ARG A 665 26.63 -11.82 30.98
CA ARG A 665 27.89 -11.09 30.81
C ARG A 665 27.77 -10.10 29.66
N GLY A 666 28.58 -9.06 29.65
CA GLY A 666 28.71 -8.19 28.48
C GLY A 666 29.09 -8.96 27.20
N ALA A 667 28.88 -8.34 26.05
CA ALA A 667 29.19 -8.91 24.75
C ALA A 667 30.56 -8.45 24.20
N ARG A 668 31.17 -7.40 24.79
CA ARG A 668 32.35 -6.78 24.18
C ARG A 668 33.61 -7.64 24.31
N THR A 669 34.28 -7.86 23.19
CA THR A 669 35.52 -8.66 23.11
C THR A 669 36.80 -7.81 23.05
N ASP A 670 36.68 -6.48 22.96
CA ASP A 670 37.77 -5.50 23.06
C ASP A 670 38.23 -5.21 24.50
N ASN A 671 37.49 -5.71 25.51
CA ASN A 671 37.69 -5.42 26.94
C ASN A 671 37.55 -3.92 27.30
N VAL A 672 36.68 -3.17 26.61
CA VAL A 672 36.33 -1.77 26.92
C VAL A 672 34.93 -1.70 27.55
N SER A 673 34.74 -0.86 28.57
CA SER A 673 33.41 -0.47 29.06
C SER A 673 33.00 0.87 28.46
N LEU A 674 32.04 0.86 27.52
CA LEU A 674 31.51 2.09 26.93
C LEU A 674 30.83 2.99 27.97
N ILE A 675 30.31 2.41 29.06
CA ILE A 675 29.63 3.13 30.14
C ILE A 675 30.62 3.68 31.18
N ASP A 676 31.58 2.86 31.63
CA ASP A 676 32.49 3.27 32.71
C ASP A 676 33.68 4.09 32.20
N ASP A 677 34.26 3.68 31.05
CA ASP A 677 35.47 4.29 30.51
C ASP A 677 35.14 5.50 29.61
N ILE A 678 34.13 5.36 28.73
CA ILE A 678 33.87 6.33 27.65
C ILE A 678 32.76 7.34 27.98
N TRP A 679 31.56 6.90 28.39
CA TRP A 679 30.44 7.81 28.64
C TRP A 679 30.78 8.89 29.69
N LYS A 680 30.27 10.11 29.48
CA LYS A 680 30.50 11.27 30.37
C LYS A 680 29.20 11.95 30.85
N GLY A 681 28.05 11.37 30.48
CA GLY A 681 26.76 11.72 31.04
C GLY A 681 26.43 10.91 32.30
N ARG A 682 25.16 10.95 32.70
CA ARG A 682 24.59 10.07 33.72
C ARG A 682 24.19 8.74 33.08
N PHE A 683 24.46 7.63 33.75
CA PHE A 683 23.95 6.31 33.37
C PHE A 683 22.83 5.88 34.33
N ILE A 684 21.77 5.28 33.80
CA ILE A 684 20.71 4.59 34.55
C ILE A 684 20.38 3.25 33.87
N TRP A 685 19.86 2.31 34.64
CA TRP A 685 19.54 0.96 34.14
C TRP A 685 18.20 0.43 34.63
N ASN A 686 17.46 1.22 35.41
CA ASN A 686 16.27 0.78 36.12
C ASN A 686 15.26 1.93 36.34
N LYS A 687 13.99 1.58 36.57
CA LYS A 687 12.87 2.50 36.74
C LYS A 687 13.01 3.40 37.97
N THR A 688 13.39 2.84 39.12
CA THR A 688 13.67 3.61 40.35
C THR A 688 14.72 4.70 40.13
N ASP A 689 15.73 4.49 39.28
CA ASP A 689 16.75 5.48 38.96
C ASP A 689 16.27 6.51 37.92
N LEU A 690 15.44 6.12 36.94
CA LEU A 690 14.74 7.06 36.06
C LEU A 690 13.88 8.05 36.85
N HIS A 691 13.15 7.57 37.87
CA HIS A 691 12.31 8.39 38.74
C HIS A 691 13.10 9.33 39.68
N LYS A 692 14.42 9.13 39.84
CA LYS A 692 15.31 10.03 40.61
C LYS A 692 15.92 11.15 39.75
N ILE A 693 15.71 11.15 38.43
CA ILE A 693 16.33 12.14 37.56
C ILE A 693 15.59 13.47 37.65
N GLU A 694 16.31 14.50 38.09
CA GLU A 694 15.91 15.89 37.99
C GLU A 694 15.67 16.27 36.52
N LEU A 695 14.45 16.73 36.23
CA LEU A 695 14.03 17.21 34.91
C LEU A 695 14.83 18.47 34.53
N GLY A 696 15.05 18.70 33.24
CA GLY A 696 15.88 19.81 32.75
C GLY A 696 17.40 19.68 33.00
N SER A 697 17.86 18.65 33.72
CA SER A 697 19.29 18.38 33.99
C SER A 697 20.18 18.56 32.75
N SER A 698 21.22 19.39 32.87
CA SER A 698 22.12 19.72 31.76
C SER A 698 22.92 18.50 31.25
N ALA A 699 23.36 17.63 32.15
CA ALA A 699 24.13 16.44 31.83
C ALA A 699 23.32 15.47 30.93
N PRO A 700 23.93 14.91 29.85
CA PRO A 700 23.32 13.86 29.04
C PRO A 700 22.94 12.61 29.86
N ILE A 701 21.93 11.86 29.43
CA ILE A 701 21.41 10.69 30.13
C ILE A 701 21.36 9.48 29.19
N LEU A 702 22.01 8.38 29.59
CA LEU A 702 21.93 7.07 28.93
C LEU A 702 21.21 6.08 29.86
N GLY A 703 20.03 5.61 29.44
CA GLY A 703 19.18 4.70 30.20
C GLY A 703 19.00 3.36 29.49
N LEU A 704 19.66 2.31 29.99
CA LEU A 704 19.63 0.98 29.38
C LEU A 704 18.95 -0.03 30.32
N PHE A 705 17.65 -0.21 30.15
CA PHE A 705 16.76 -0.89 31.10
C PHE A 705 16.80 -2.42 30.98
N HIS A 706 17.11 -2.96 29.80
CA HIS A 706 17.28 -4.39 29.59
C HIS A 706 18.66 -4.77 29.04
N TYR A 707 19.03 -6.04 29.25
CA TYR A 707 20.28 -6.63 28.74
C TYR A 707 20.33 -6.64 27.20
N ASP A 708 19.17 -6.88 26.58
CA ASP A 708 18.93 -7.00 25.16
C ASP A 708 17.79 -6.03 24.75
N GLN A 709 16.98 -6.33 23.72
CA GLN A 709 15.66 -5.71 23.52
C GLN A 709 14.89 -5.66 24.86
N MET A 710 14.10 -4.61 25.12
CA MET A 710 13.19 -4.60 26.27
C MET A 710 12.09 -5.65 26.09
N ARG A 711 11.42 -6.02 27.19
CA ARG A 711 10.35 -7.04 27.14
C ARG A 711 9.11 -6.53 26.41
N PHE A 712 8.32 -7.45 25.86
CA PHE A 712 6.97 -7.15 25.37
C PHE A 712 6.12 -6.59 26.54
N GLU A 713 5.24 -5.63 26.28
CA GLU A 713 4.46 -4.96 27.33
C GLU A 713 3.62 -5.96 28.14
N THR A 714 3.03 -6.96 27.48
CA THR A 714 2.23 -8.00 28.14
C THR A 714 3.04 -8.86 29.13
N ASP A 715 4.34 -9.05 28.90
CA ASP A 715 5.24 -9.73 29.86
C ASP A 715 5.74 -8.76 30.94
N ARG A 716 6.00 -7.50 30.57
CA ARG A 716 6.47 -6.44 31.47
C ARG A 716 5.44 -6.12 32.57
N ILE A 717 4.14 -6.16 32.24
CA ILE A 717 3.03 -5.98 33.19
C ILE A 717 2.91 -7.17 34.16
N GLN A 718 3.18 -8.39 33.71
CA GLN A 718 3.06 -9.61 34.53
C GLN A 718 4.21 -9.76 35.54
N ASP A 719 5.42 -9.37 35.14
CA ASP A 719 6.62 -9.35 35.98
C ASP A 719 7.19 -7.91 36.02
N PRO A 720 6.55 -6.97 36.75
CA PRO A 720 6.94 -5.56 36.79
C PRO A 720 8.15 -5.37 37.71
N LYS A 721 9.31 -5.85 37.24
CA LYS A 721 10.64 -5.43 37.70
C LYS A 721 10.82 -3.93 37.48
N GLU A 722 12.01 -3.45 37.81
CA GLU A 722 12.46 -2.07 37.58
C GLU A 722 12.65 -1.72 36.07
N GLU A 723 11.76 -2.16 35.19
CA GLU A 723 11.76 -1.85 33.76
C GLU A 723 10.56 -0.93 33.44
N PRO A 724 10.79 0.34 33.04
CA PRO A 724 9.73 1.29 32.72
C PRO A 724 9.00 0.89 31.43
N SER A 725 7.73 1.31 31.29
CA SER A 725 7.02 1.19 30.01
C SER A 725 7.49 2.25 29.00
N LEU A 726 7.08 2.10 27.73
CA LEU A 726 7.31 3.12 26.70
C LEU A 726 6.65 4.46 27.08
N SER A 727 5.42 4.44 27.60
CA SER A 727 4.73 5.62 28.13
C SER A 727 5.54 6.32 29.22
N GLU A 728 6.15 5.57 30.14
CA GLU A 728 6.89 6.12 31.27
C GLU A 728 8.21 6.77 30.82
N MET A 729 8.96 6.10 29.94
CA MET A 729 10.20 6.66 29.37
C MET A 729 9.93 7.91 28.52
N ALA A 730 8.90 7.88 27.66
CA ALA A 730 8.62 8.96 26.74
C ALA A 730 7.94 10.16 27.43
N THR A 731 7.10 9.91 28.46
CA THR A 731 6.58 10.95 29.37
C THR A 731 7.71 11.66 30.11
N PHE A 732 8.68 10.91 30.62
CA PHE A 732 9.90 11.49 31.21
C PHE A 732 10.66 12.31 30.17
N ALA A 733 10.87 11.79 28.96
CA ALA A 733 11.64 12.43 27.91
C ALA A 733 11.05 13.79 27.48
N VAL A 734 9.75 13.85 27.21
CA VAL A 734 9.07 15.12 26.84
C VAL A 734 9.19 16.14 27.97
N LYS A 735 8.94 15.75 29.23
CA LYS A 735 9.05 16.67 30.38
C LYS A 735 10.48 17.15 30.62
N HIS A 736 11.47 16.26 30.47
CA HIS A 736 12.88 16.61 30.61
C HIS A 736 13.32 17.59 29.50
N LEU A 737 12.99 17.31 28.24
CA LEU A 737 13.36 18.13 27.09
C LEU A 737 12.62 19.47 27.06
N LEU A 738 11.36 19.54 27.48
CA LEU A 738 10.62 20.80 27.63
C LEU A 738 11.29 21.73 28.64
N GLN A 739 11.66 21.21 29.82
CA GLN A 739 12.38 22.02 30.81
C GLN A 739 13.79 22.40 30.34
N LYS A 740 14.50 21.49 29.66
CA LYS A 740 15.84 21.76 29.09
C LYS A 740 15.83 22.80 27.96
N SER A 741 14.70 23.00 27.29
CA SER A 741 14.51 23.93 26.16
C SER A 741 13.72 25.20 26.50
N GLN A 742 13.63 25.57 27.79
CA GLN A 742 13.05 26.86 28.19
C GLN A 742 13.93 28.04 27.71
N ASP A 743 15.24 28.01 27.99
CA ASP A 743 16.21 29.07 27.63
C ASP A 743 16.92 28.85 26.27
N LYS A 744 16.39 27.95 25.43
CA LYS A 744 17.06 27.47 24.21
C LYS A 744 16.09 27.22 23.06
N ASN A 745 16.67 26.89 21.91
CA ASN A 745 15.98 26.20 20.82
C ASN A 745 15.34 24.89 21.35
N GLY A 746 14.28 24.43 20.69
CA GLY A 746 13.46 23.30 21.14
C GLY A 746 14.15 21.94 21.02
N PHE A 747 13.36 20.90 20.75
CA PHE A 747 13.89 19.54 20.67
C PHE A 747 13.35 18.72 19.50
N PHE A 748 14.16 17.74 19.08
CA PHE A 748 13.72 16.55 18.35
C PHE A 748 13.63 15.38 19.33
N LEU A 749 12.52 14.65 19.34
CA LEU A 749 12.35 13.43 20.13
C LEU A 749 11.88 12.28 19.23
N PHE A 750 12.68 11.21 19.18
CA PHE A 750 12.31 9.94 18.57
C PHE A 750 11.69 9.00 19.62
N VAL A 751 10.54 8.40 19.30
CA VAL A 751 9.82 7.42 20.15
C VAL A 751 9.46 6.18 19.34
N GLU A 752 9.89 4.99 19.76
CA GLU A 752 9.72 3.75 18.99
C GLU A 752 8.94 2.64 19.72
N GLY A 753 7.86 2.17 19.09
CA GLY A 753 7.11 0.96 19.42
C GLY A 753 7.79 -0.32 18.91
N SER A 754 9.10 -0.45 19.13
CA SER A 754 10.02 -1.39 18.48
C SER A 754 9.66 -2.88 18.59
N ARG A 755 8.81 -3.24 19.55
CA ARG A 755 8.46 -4.65 19.83
C ARG A 755 7.30 -5.18 18.98
N ILE A 756 6.57 -4.29 18.29
CA ILE A 756 5.49 -4.62 17.34
C ILE A 756 6.01 -5.56 16.24
N ASP A 757 7.05 -5.17 15.52
CA ASP A 757 7.71 -5.99 14.49
C ASP A 757 8.22 -7.33 15.03
N HIS A 758 9.00 -7.31 16.13
CA HIS A 758 9.53 -8.51 16.77
C HIS A 758 8.46 -9.57 17.09
N ALA A 759 7.25 -9.14 17.44
CA ALA A 759 6.11 -10.02 17.66
C ALA A 759 5.48 -10.53 16.34
N HIS A 760 5.45 -9.71 15.29
CA HIS A 760 5.05 -10.13 13.95
C HIS A 760 6.02 -11.14 13.33
N HIS A 761 7.35 -10.93 13.43
CA HIS A 761 8.38 -11.90 13.05
C HIS A 761 8.11 -13.30 13.65
N TYR A 762 7.75 -13.39 14.93
CA TYR A 762 7.42 -14.67 15.55
C TYR A 762 5.99 -15.17 15.34
N THR A 763 5.19 -14.48 14.51
CA THR A 763 3.76 -14.73 14.25
C THR A 763 2.87 -14.66 15.50
N GLN A 764 3.25 -13.84 16.49
CA GLN A 764 2.60 -13.70 17.80
C GLN A 764 1.78 -12.40 17.88
N PRO A 765 0.58 -12.32 17.26
CA PRO A 765 -0.19 -11.08 17.21
C PRO A 765 -0.64 -10.59 18.59
N ARG A 766 -0.70 -11.47 19.59
CA ARG A 766 -1.11 -11.12 20.95
C ARG A 766 -0.16 -10.11 21.59
N TYR A 767 1.16 -10.25 21.36
CA TYR A 767 2.17 -9.28 21.75
C TYR A 767 2.15 -8.04 20.84
N ALA A 768 2.17 -8.22 19.50
CA ALA A 768 2.24 -7.11 18.54
C ALA A 768 1.12 -6.07 18.73
N LEU A 769 -0.11 -6.53 18.99
CA LEU A 769 -1.26 -5.65 19.20
C LEU A 769 -1.36 -5.09 20.63
N ASP A 770 -0.65 -5.63 21.62
CA ASP A 770 -0.52 -4.98 22.94
C ASP A 770 0.57 -3.91 22.95
N ASP A 771 1.72 -4.16 22.31
CA ASP A 771 2.77 -3.15 22.15
C ASP A 771 2.27 -1.97 21.29
N TYR A 772 1.42 -2.23 20.28
CA TYR A 772 0.67 -1.18 19.56
C TYR A 772 -0.21 -0.36 20.50
N VAL A 773 -0.95 -1.01 21.42
CA VAL A 773 -1.83 -0.31 22.38
C VAL A 773 -1.01 0.60 23.29
N GLU A 774 0.16 0.16 23.75
CA GLU A 774 1.06 0.96 24.59
C GLU A 774 1.77 2.09 23.81
N PHE A 775 2.14 1.86 22.55
CA PHE A 775 2.63 2.90 21.65
C PHE A 775 1.57 4.00 21.42
N ASP A 776 0.31 3.64 21.18
CA ASP A 776 -0.79 4.60 21.05
C ASP A 776 -1.16 5.26 22.41
N ASN A 777 -1.05 4.54 23.53
CA ASN A 777 -1.16 5.15 24.87
C ASN A 777 -0.07 6.20 25.12
N THR A 778 1.14 5.95 24.62
CA THR A 778 2.29 6.87 24.72
C THR A 778 2.01 8.16 23.95
N ILE A 779 1.53 8.05 22.70
CA ILE A 779 1.11 9.19 21.86
C ILE A 779 0.03 10.02 22.59
N GLY A 780 -0.98 9.37 23.16
CA GLY A 780 -2.04 10.03 23.93
C GLY A 780 -1.55 10.78 25.16
N GLN A 781 -0.62 10.20 25.92
CA GLN A 781 -0.02 10.86 27.08
C GLN A 781 0.83 12.06 26.69
N ILE A 782 1.62 11.97 25.61
CA ILE A 782 2.42 13.09 25.12
C ILE A 782 1.55 14.23 24.59
N LYS A 783 0.47 13.94 23.85
CA LYS A 783 -0.51 14.96 23.43
C LYS A 783 -1.05 15.75 24.62
N ARG A 784 -1.41 15.07 25.71
CA ARG A 784 -1.92 15.70 26.95
C ARG A 784 -0.85 16.56 27.63
N ILE A 785 0.37 16.05 27.81
CA ILE A 785 1.48 16.82 28.40
C ILE A 785 1.75 18.10 27.59
N LEU A 786 1.81 18.02 26.26
CA LEU A 786 2.02 19.18 25.40
C LEU A 786 0.83 20.16 25.45
N GLN A 787 -0.39 19.69 25.70
CA GLN A 787 -1.57 20.52 25.86
C GLN A 787 -1.60 21.24 27.22
N ASP A 788 -1.26 20.53 28.30
CA ASP A 788 -1.17 21.05 29.66
C ASP A 788 -0.06 22.11 29.79
N GLU A 789 1.09 21.88 29.13
CA GLU A 789 2.22 22.82 29.03
C GLU A 789 2.00 23.91 27.94
N GLY A 790 0.86 23.90 27.23
CA GLY A 790 0.47 24.94 26.25
C GLY A 790 1.25 24.96 24.93
N VAL A 791 2.06 23.94 24.63
CA VAL A 791 3.01 23.88 23.50
C VAL A 791 2.64 22.91 22.38
N LEU A 792 1.52 22.19 22.50
CA LEU A 792 1.00 21.27 21.48
C LEU A 792 0.87 21.94 20.11
N ASP A 793 0.45 23.21 20.08
CA ASP A 793 0.18 23.95 18.86
C ASP A 793 1.46 24.50 18.19
N ASP A 794 2.61 24.46 18.88
CA ASP A 794 3.96 24.79 18.36
C ASP A 794 4.83 23.53 18.17
N THR A 795 4.27 22.34 18.39
CA THR A 795 4.97 21.05 18.29
C THR A 795 4.44 20.26 17.09
N LEU A 796 5.31 19.86 16.17
CA LEU A 796 4.96 18.92 15.11
C LEU A 796 5.00 17.50 15.67
N LEU A 797 3.88 16.79 15.60
CA LEU A 797 3.76 15.36 15.89
C LEU A 797 3.61 14.60 14.57
N VAL A 798 4.44 13.59 14.35
CA VAL A 798 4.35 12.68 13.19
C VAL A 798 4.39 11.25 13.70
N VAL A 799 3.44 10.41 13.27
CA VAL A 799 3.39 8.96 13.55
C VAL A 799 3.44 8.21 12.24
N THR A 800 4.31 7.21 12.13
CA THR A 800 4.37 6.35 10.94
C THR A 800 4.92 4.96 11.29
N SER A 801 5.16 4.16 10.25
CA SER A 801 5.93 2.93 10.31
C SER A 801 7.10 3.01 9.33
N ASP A 802 8.06 2.11 9.49
CA ASP A 802 9.23 1.99 8.63
C ASP A 802 8.97 0.97 7.51
N HIS A 803 8.34 -0.16 7.82
CA HIS A 803 7.79 -1.11 6.85
C HIS A 803 6.51 -1.78 7.36
N SER A 804 5.80 -2.51 6.51
CA SER A 804 4.71 -3.37 6.96
C SER A 804 5.26 -4.74 7.39
N ASN A 805 4.36 -5.65 7.78
CA ASN A 805 4.66 -7.05 8.06
C ASN A 805 3.79 -7.96 7.19
N ALA A 806 4.17 -9.23 7.03
CA ALA A 806 3.34 -10.23 6.35
C ALA A 806 2.06 -10.62 7.13
N PHE A 807 1.43 -9.66 7.82
CA PHE A 807 0.30 -9.79 8.74
C PHE A 807 -1.02 -9.39 8.07
N SER A 808 -2.02 -10.26 8.18
CA SER A 808 -3.37 -10.03 7.65
C SER A 808 -4.44 -10.40 8.67
N PHE A 809 -5.63 -9.79 8.55
CA PHE A 809 -6.81 -10.19 9.30
C PHE A 809 -8.06 -10.15 8.41
N GLY A 810 -9.05 -11.01 8.68
CA GLY A 810 -10.26 -11.16 7.86
C GLY A 810 -11.21 -12.26 8.34
N ALA A 811 -11.33 -13.33 7.55
CA ALA A 811 -12.18 -14.52 7.80
C ALA A 811 -13.70 -14.29 8.00
N GLY A 812 -14.22 -13.07 7.80
CA GLY A 812 -15.66 -12.80 7.98
C GLY A 812 -16.09 -12.86 9.45
N ALA A 813 -15.34 -12.19 10.33
CA ALA A 813 -15.77 -11.97 11.70
C ALA A 813 -17.03 -11.08 11.77
N ALA A 814 -17.98 -11.45 12.63
CA ALA A 814 -19.04 -10.54 13.07
C ALA A 814 -18.46 -9.42 13.95
N ARG A 815 -19.03 -8.23 13.89
CA ARG A 815 -18.57 -7.06 14.66
C ARG A 815 -18.53 -7.35 16.17
N GLY A 816 -17.47 -6.90 16.85
CA GLY A 816 -17.22 -7.18 18.26
C GLY A 816 -16.64 -8.57 18.55
N SER A 817 -16.33 -9.38 17.53
CA SER A 817 -15.60 -10.65 17.72
C SER A 817 -14.17 -10.35 18.18
N ASN A 818 -13.68 -11.10 19.17
CA ASN A 818 -12.29 -11.01 19.63
C ASN A 818 -11.32 -11.17 18.43
N ILE A 819 -10.51 -10.14 18.18
CA ILE A 819 -9.63 -10.02 16.99
C ILE A 819 -8.65 -11.20 16.80
N PHE A 820 -8.31 -11.94 17.86
CA PHE A 820 -7.45 -13.13 17.80
C PHE A 820 -8.18 -14.42 17.42
N GLY A 821 -9.52 -14.42 17.44
CA GLY A 821 -10.39 -15.59 17.36
C GLY A 821 -10.64 -16.13 15.95
N PHE A 822 -11.87 -16.58 15.70
CA PHE A 822 -12.32 -17.20 14.46
C PHE A 822 -13.44 -16.40 13.76
N GLY A 823 -13.57 -16.55 12.44
CA GLY A 823 -14.70 -15.99 11.67
C GLY A 823 -16.06 -16.58 12.10
N THR A 824 -17.12 -15.77 12.01
CA THR A 824 -18.41 -16.01 12.72
C THR A 824 -19.68 -15.73 11.88
N LEU A 825 -19.57 -15.65 10.55
CA LEU A 825 -20.72 -15.61 9.65
C LEU A 825 -21.62 -16.85 9.82
N GLU A 826 -22.91 -16.64 10.13
CA GLU A 826 -23.85 -17.74 10.36
C GLU A 826 -23.90 -18.73 9.19
N ASN A 827 -23.72 -20.02 9.50
CA ASN A 827 -23.54 -21.15 8.55
C ASN A 827 -22.17 -21.23 7.84
N ALA A 828 -21.22 -20.33 8.13
CA ALA A 828 -19.92 -20.23 7.47
C ALA A 828 -18.71 -20.09 8.43
N ASN A 829 -18.84 -20.44 9.72
CA ASN A 829 -17.76 -20.44 10.74
C ASN A 829 -16.57 -21.39 10.44
N VAL A 830 -16.49 -21.97 9.24
CA VAL A 830 -15.49 -22.97 8.85
C VAL A 830 -15.09 -22.80 7.38
N SER A 831 -13.84 -23.17 7.07
CA SER A 831 -13.33 -23.22 5.69
C SER A 831 -14.22 -24.10 4.81
N SER A 832 -14.50 -23.63 3.60
CA SER A 832 -15.30 -24.35 2.61
C SER A 832 -14.66 -25.67 2.16
N ILE A 833 -13.34 -25.82 2.34
CA ILE A 833 -12.54 -26.98 1.91
C ILE A 833 -12.48 -28.02 3.05
N ASP A 834 -11.85 -27.67 4.17
CA ASP A 834 -11.51 -28.58 5.27
C ASP A 834 -12.57 -28.67 6.39
N LYS A 835 -13.59 -27.81 6.36
CA LYS A 835 -14.66 -27.71 7.37
C LYS A 835 -14.18 -27.45 8.80
N MET A 836 -13.02 -26.83 8.97
CA MET A 836 -12.51 -26.38 10.28
C MET A 836 -12.56 -24.85 10.42
N PRO A 837 -12.61 -24.31 11.66
CA PRO A 837 -12.53 -22.87 11.90
C PRO A 837 -11.39 -22.17 11.18
N VAL A 838 -11.64 -20.92 10.79
CA VAL A 838 -10.66 -20.04 10.13
C VAL A 838 -10.34 -18.90 11.09
N ASN A 839 -9.07 -18.77 11.46
CA ASN A 839 -8.61 -17.69 12.32
C ASN A 839 -8.84 -16.33 11.64
N ILE A 840 -9.22 -15.33 12.42
CA ILE A 840 -9.37 -13.96 11.93
C ILE A 840 -8.00 -13.46 11.45
N ILE A 841 -6.95 -13.65 12.26
CA ILE A 841 -5.56 -13.31 11.93
C ILE A 841 -4.84 -14.48 11.25
N ALA A 842 -4.09 -14.19 10.19
CA ALA A 842 -3.14 -15.10 9.55
C ALA A 842 -1.94 -14.34 8.97
N TYR A 843 -0.81 -15.02 8.78
CA TYR A 843 0.39 -14.47 8.18
C TYR A 843 0.69 -15.08 6.79
N GLY A 844 1.32 -14.30 5.90
CA GLY A 844 1.76 -14.79 4.59
C GLY A 844 2.90 -15.81 4.68
N ASN A 845 3.78 -15.67 5.67
CA ASN A 845 4.89 -16.57 5.96
C ASN A 845 5.24 -16.56 7.45
N GLY A 846 6.12 -17.46 7.90
CA GLY A 846 6.65 -17.50 9.27
C GLY A 846 6.64 -18.88 9.95
N PRO A 847 7.02 -18.95 11.23
CA PRO A 847 7.32 -20.21 11.93
C PRO A 847 6.14 -21.14 12.20
N ASN A 848 4.90 -20.69 12.05
CA ASN A 848 3.71 -21.49 12.35
C ASN A 848 2.99 -22.06 11.11
N PHE A 849 3.69 -22.17 9.99
CA PHE A 849 3.20 -22.85 8.78
C PHE A 849 2.89 -24.34 9.03
N ALA A 850 3.77 -25.03 9.75
CA ALA A 850 3.65 -26.47 10.03
C ALA A 850 2.61 -26.82 11.11
N SER A 851 1.71 -25.89 11.47
CA SER A 851 0.60 -26.19 12.37
C SER A 851 -0.31 -27.22 11.70
N ASN A 852 -0.40 -28.42 12.28
CA ASN A 852 -1.34 -29.45 11.86
C ASN A 852 -2.76 -28.96 12.16
N ARG A 853 -3.33 -28.12 11.28
CA ARG A 853 -4.66 -27.53 11.39
C ARG A 853 -5.71 -28.64 11.39
N ASN A 854 -5.98 -29.13 12.59
CA ASN A 854 -6.90 -30.19 12.93
C ASN A 854 -7.80 -29.71 14.07
N LYS A 855 -8.96 -30.37 14.26
CA LYS A 855 -9.94 -29.93 15.26
C LYS A 855 -9.37 -29.86 16.68
N THR A 856 -8.55 -30.84 17.11
CA THR A 856 -7.96 -30.86 18.45
C THR A 856 -7.00 -29.69 18.70
N TYR A 857 -6.24 -29.27 17.69
CA TYR A 857 -5.41 -28.07 17.77
C TYR A 857 -6.27 -26.80 17.91
N LEU A 858 -7.29 -26.65 17.07
CA LEU A 858 -8.17 -25.46 17.07
C LEU A 858 -9.03 -25.36 18.34
N ASP A 859 -9.55 -26.49 18.84
CA ASP A 859 -10.27 -26.59 20.11
C ASP A 859 -9.35 -26.33 21.34
N SER A 860 -8.02 -26.31 21.16
CA SER A 860 -7.03 -26.03 22.22
C SER A 860 -6.49 -24.59 22.24
N LEU A 861 -6.91 -23.72 21.32
CA LEU A 861 -6.41 -22.35 21.24
C LEU A 861 -7.04 -21.45 22.31
N ASP A 862 -6.23 -21.09 23.31
CA ASP A 862 -6.57 -20.05 24.30
C ASP A 862 -6.04 -18.68 23.84
N PHE A 863 -6.93 -17.85 23.29
CA PHE A 863 -6.59 -16.51 22.80
C PHE A 863 -6.20 -15.51 23.90
N ASN A 864 -6.24 -15.89 25.17
CA ASN A 864 -5.70 -15.08 26.26
C ASN A 864 -4.20 -15.33 26.50
N GLN A 865 -3.65 -16.45 26.02
CA GLN A 865 -2.23 -16.78 26.19
C GLN A 865 -1.35 -15.95 25.25
N THR A 866 -0.37 -15.26 25.83
CA THR A 866 0.53 -14.34 25.13
C THR A 866 1.39 -15.05 24.08
N GLY A 867 1.84 -16.27 24.39
CA GLY A 867 2.68 -17.06 23.50
C GLY A 867 2.02 -17.57 22.22
N TYR A 868 0.70 -17.42 22.04
CA TYR A 868 -0.04 -17.92 20.87
C TYR A 868 0.55 -17.42 19.55
N ARG A 869 0.81 -18.36 18.63
CA ARG A 869 1.22 -18.10 17.24
C ARG A 869 0.04 -18.30 16.30
N ALA A 870 -0.25 -17.30 15.47
CA ALA A 870 -1.25 -17.39 14.42
C ALA A 870 -0.75 -18.25 13.24
N PRO A 871 -1.62 -18.84 12.41
CA PRO A 871 -1.18 -19.64 11.26
C PRO A 871 -0.45 -18.80 10.21
N ALA A 872 0.52 -19.41 9.52
CA ALA A 872 1.26 -18.82 8.41
C ALA A 872 1.09 -19.62 7.11
N ALA A 873 1.10 -18.96 5.94
CA ALA A 873 0.85 -19.61 4.65
C ALA A 873 2.13 -20.18 3.96
N LEU A 874 3.33 -19.79 4.40
CA LEU A 874 4.63 -20.34 3.94
C LEU A 874 5.62 -20.50 5.12
N PRO A 875 6.49 -21.53 5.11
CA PRO A 875 7.42 -21.79 6.21
C PRO A 875 8.65 -20.86 6.17
N MET A 876 8.89 -20.14 7.27
CA MET A 876 10.14 -19.41 7.54
C MET A 876 10.46 -19.50 9.04
N SER A 877 11.70 -19.25 9.49
CA SER A 877 12.04 -19.19 10.92
C SER A 877 11.39 -17.99 11.62
N GLU A 878 11.31 -16.88 10.90
CA GLU A 878 10.68 -15.61 11.26
C GLU A 878 9.87 -15.16 10.03
N ALA A 879 8.71 -14.53 10.23
CA ALA A 879 7.92 -13.94 9.14
C ALA A 879 8.69 -12.76 8.52
N SER A 880 8.50 -12.51 7.22
CA SER A 880 9.08 -11.35 6.57
C SER A 880 8.29 -10.09 6.89
N HIS A 881 8.98 -8.94 6.75
CA HIS A 881 8.30 -7.67 6.50
C HIS A 881 7.43 -7.76 5.24
N ALA A 882 6.60 -6.74 5.01
CA ALA A 882 5.87 -6.56 3.76
C ALA A 882 6.11 -5.16 3.18
N GLY A 883 6.10 -5.08 1.84
CA GLY A 883 6.55 -3.92 1.06
C GLY A 883 5.43 -3.02 0.54
N GLU A 884 4.22 -3.09 1.09
CA GLU A 884 3.17 -2.12 0.79
C GLU A 884 3.40 -0.78 1.51
N ASP A 885 2.65 0.23 1.07
CA ASP A 885 2.69 1.57 1.64
C ASP A 885 2.17 1.59 3.09
N VAL A 886 2.88 2.32 3.95
CA VAL A 886 2.51 2.50 5.38
C VAL A 886 1.88 3.87 5.63
N ALA A 887 1.06 3.96 6.68
CA ALA A 887 0.38 5.20 7.04
C ALA A 887 1.33 6.25 7.63
N VAL A 888 1.06 7.53 7.36
CA VAL A 888 1.73 8.69 7.95
C VAL A 888 0.67 9.62 8.53
N PHE A 889 0.59 9.71 9.85
CA PHE A 889 -0.31 10.61 10.58
C PHE A 889 0.45 11.87 11.03
N ALA A 890 -0.10 13.06 10.85
CA ALA A 890 0.56 14.32 11.27
C ALA A 890 -0.39 15.34 11.93
N GLN A 891 0.10 16.00 12.98
CA GLN A 891 -0.59 17.07 13.72
C GLN A 891 0.40 18.20 14.08
N GLY A 892 -0.07 19.44 14.17
CA GLY A 892 0.75 20.61 14.52
C GLY A 892 1.25 21.40 13.31
N PRO A 893 2.29 22.24 13.46
CA PRO A 893 2.81 23.10 12.39
C PRO A 893 3.23 22.32 11.14
N TRP A 894 2.76 22.76 9.96
CA TRP A 894 3.02 22.13 8.65
C TRP A 894 2.57 20.67 8.48
N SER A 895 1.75 20.13 9.39
CA SER A 895 1.13 18.80 9.26
C SER A 895 0.36 18.59 7.94
N HIS A 896 -0.15 19.66 7.34
CA HIS A 896 -0.82 19.65 6.03
C HIS A 896 0.09 19.26 4.83
N LEU A 897 1.40 19.12 5.03
CA LEU A 897 2.32 18.55 4.03
C LEU A 897 2.32 17.00 3.99
N PHE A 898 1.77 16.35 5.01
CA PHE A 898 1.74 14.89 5.16
C PHE A 898 0.42 14.31 4.65
N ILE A 899 0.12 14.56 3.37
CA ILE A 899 -1.08 14.09 2.67
C ILE A 899 -0.72 13.41 1.34
N GLY A 900 -1.62 12.54 0.86
CA GLY A 900 -1.42 11.78 -0.38
C GLY A 900 -0.36 10.67 -0.25
N VAL A 901 0.09 10.15 -1.39
CA VAL A 901 1.17 9.15 -1.47
C VAL A 901 2.51 9.85 -1.64
N MET A 902 3.53 9.46 -0.88
CA MET A 902 4.86 10.07 -0.88
C MET A 902 5.99 9.03 -0.79
N GLU A 903 7.21 9.39 -1.19
CA GLU A 903 8.38 8.59 -0.81
C GLU A 903 8.63 8.75 0.70
N GLN A 904 8.96 7.66 1.39
CA GLN A 904 9.26 7.65 2.81
C GLN A 904 10.38 8.64 3.19
N SER A 905 11.36 8.82 2.31
CA SER A 905 12.43 9.82 2.47
C SER A 905 11.93 11.27 2.58
N THR A 906 10.74 11.59 2.08
CA THR A 906 10.17 12.94 2.22
C THR A 906 9.73 13.27 3.64
N ILE A 907 9.62 12.30 4.55
CA ILE A 907 9.19 12.51 5.93
C ILE A 907 10.25 13.32 6.70
N ALA A 908 11.53 12.95 6.59
CA ALA A 908 12.66 13.72 7.14
C ALA A 908 12.63 15.17 6.65
N HIS A 909 12.49 15.36 5.33
CA HIS A 909 12.45 16.67 4.67
C HIS A 909 11.25 17.52 5.13
N LYS A 910 10.06 16.92 5.30
CA LYS A 910 8.87 17.65 5.78
C LYS A 910 9.00 18.05 7.25
N MET A 911 9.60 17.22 8.10
CA MET A 911 9.92 17.58 9.48
C MET A 911 10.94 18.72 9.55
N ALA A 912 12.03 18.63 8.79
CA ALA A 912 13.05 19.67 8.71
C ALA A 912 12.51 21.00 8.14
N TYR A 913 11.66 20.95 7.11
CA TYR A 913 10.96 22.11 6.54
C TYR A 913 10.07 22.81 7.58
N ALA A 914 9.33 22.04 8.39
CA ALA A 914 8.45 22.56 9.43
C ALA A 914 9.21 23.27 10.55
N ALA A 915 10.39 22.75 10.93
CA ALA A 915 11.22 23.25 12.02
C ALA A 915 12.36 24.20 11.58
N CYS A 916 12.48 24.48 10.27
CA CYS A 916 13.55 25.30 9.67
C CYS A 916 14.97 24.71 9.81
N TRP A 917 15.12 23.39 9.73
CA TRP A 917 16.40 22.68 9.84
C TRP A 917 16.99 22.30 8.47
N GLY A 918 18.28 21.93 8.46
CA GLY A 918 18.98 21.51 7.23
C GLY A 918 18.96 22.60 6.17
N ASP A 919 18.74 22.23 4.90
CA ASP A 919 18.67 23.18 3.78
C ASP A 919 17.49 24.17 3.88
N TYR A 920 16.47 23.87 4.69
CA TYR A 920 15.26 24.68 4.83
C TYR A 920 15.44 25.93 5.71
N GLN A 921 16.61 26.13 6.35
CA GLN A 921 16.93 27.32 7.15
C GLN A 921 16.66 28.64 6.40
N LYS A 922 16.95 28.69 5.09
CA LYS A 922 16.81 29.91 4.26
C LYS A 922 15.39 30.17 3.76
N ARG A 923 14.40 29.37 4.19
CA ARG A 923 13.00 29.48 3.77
C ARG A 923 12.35 30.74 4.36
N LYS A 924 11.56 31.46 3.55
CA LYS A 924 10.78 32.61 4.00
C LYS A 924 9.82 32.23 5.15
N GLY A 925 10.05 32.77 6.34
CA GLY A 925 9.32 32.44 7.58
C GLY A 925 10.17 31.69 8.62
N CYS A 926 11.37 31.25 8.24
CA CYS A 926 12.46 30.96 9.16
C CYS A 926 13.16 32.26 9.61
N ALA A 927 13.97 32.18 10.67
CA ALA A 927 14.62 33.31 11.34
C ALA A 927 15.93 33.75 10.67
#